data_AF-A0A8C8BV47-F1
#
_entry.id   AF-A0A8C8BV47-F1
#
_cell.length_a   1.000
_cell.length_b   1.000
_cell.length_c   1.000
_cell.angle_alpha   90.00
_cell.angle_beta   90.00
_cell.angle_gamma   90.00
#
_symmetry.space_group_name_H-M   'P 1'
#
loop_
_entity.id
_entity.type
_entity.pdbx_description
1 polymer ?
#
loop_
_entity_poly.entity_id
_entity_poly.type
_entity_poly.pdbx_seq_one_letter_code
_entity_poly.pdbx_strand_id
1 'polypeptide(L)'
;MVISGSVWCWAILTCVLSSFYNMLTAYAEINWPASSTTTNVWLNRVDTLPLELRTNLKSVWVKIPKDIVKESAFSRAFQMEPIDGKPAVPKGGGRLPKDLKRVIGKVTPDAISSGRDTTAPNRSKYFTDDRKKSDRFFDVNDGTLALSNRTKRSTAYGEYSDRGQIGGPGDAFSAEKILEPFGVYSPRTEYRRTGEDARTGPRQSESLLVTSTFPLSGDSAHNQAMGHWVGDNSSVILTLTKQYDFNLGAFTESSLWRSVDYGSTYIKLNNKVGSTLACLYVCPTNKRKIMMLSDPELEHSVLISSDEGASFEKHPINFYMDGLLFHPTQENWLLASSPDNKVYSTMDFGRKWQLVSENVTPGRFFWAQTGLDREADMVHMETHIAKGRAQYVTCRAQRCTESNRQYLFPGHIDQNSLVVQDNYVFVQVTKSGQASYFVSYMRESFKQIQLPKYCLPKDMHIISTDKKQVFAAVQEWNQNDTYSLYISDSPGVYFTLSLENLRTRREPGGNVLVDMYKVEGINGIFFANKLVDHEVKTFITYNKGQTWALLQAPNTDVAGNSLHCILPFCSLHLHLDMPVNPYLPGRIFSKDSAPGIIVATGNIGTELSSTSLGMFITSDAGNSWRQIFEEELGVWFLDNGGALVAVSLVATVPIRHIWISLDEGKTWDRHSFSLVPLFLDGALMQPENHIITFTGHLSRISEWQLIKIDYKAIFSRRCMDGDYQTWNLHNKGEPCVMGEKQTFMKRRPGNRCMLTQDYSRVISSEPCICRAYDFECDYGYERQADGKCSPAFWFDPNTVPRSCSTSQNYLNSTGYRKVLSNNCKEGGKDVYSPRKQHCSPRPPRGLRLTTSHGDLTANLGSNITFLVHLDDGNSLWTHIQLDFGDGITVMYNLSRRGDGIKHSYRAPGIFRVTAHAENSQGYDSSSMFLHITSPVERVYLSAPVVAIRKKEANLTAVVWPVHQRTLTFFWWFENSSESLITLGGSIAYTFQKEGMNRVVVQVSSGCNILQDTKVIIVKEFFKSLLLSFSPTLDEHNPDIPEWREDVGRVVRTAVSQVSGFPEEQLLVSLFPGVPTTAELFILPETHLSEYGKRNEEGLVSISDILINALNQGLIQFELKPDTQIIVYITQLTSAPLVDSNPIHSSSAMLMSLSVAFVGLVAFFIFKFKRKIPWIHVQAEENQEKEPERIGTVRQNNTMSKMKNSEFPSEKELTEKELEARTRGEDGRNGERVITREFPTCTNV
;
A
#
# COMPACT_ATOMS: atom_id res chain seq x y z
N MET A 1 70.24 -11.58 -51.17
CA MET A 1 70.47 -10.16 -50.81
C MET A 1 69.18 -9.65 -50.19
N VAL A 2 69.14 -9.06 -48.99
CA VAL A 2 69.99 -7.99 -48.41
C VAL A 2 69.67 -6.62 -49.02
N ILE A 3 69.21 -5.71 -48.15
CA ILE A 3 68.98 -4.26 -48.33
C ILE A 3 67.90 -3.85 -49.36
N SER A 4 66.72 -3.49 -48.82
CA SER A 4 65.96 -2.27 -49.19
C SER A 4 64.86 -1.96 -48.16
N GLY A 5 65.15 -2.09 -46.86
CA GLY A 5 64.15 -2.02 -45.77
C GLY A 5 64.30 -0.87 -44.78
N SER A 6 65.20 0.09 -45.02
CA SER A 6 65.74 0.99 -44.01
C SER A 6 65.10 2.39 -43.93
N VAL A 7 64.03 2.68 -44.67
CA VAL A 7 63.40 4.03 -44.71
C VAL A 7 61.98 4.05 -44.11
N TRP A 8 61.22 2.95 -44.17
CA TRP A 8 59.87 2.91 -43.59
C TRP A 8 59.85 2.75 -42.06
N CYS A 9 60.94 2.28 -41.43
CA CYS A 9 60.98 2.06 -39.98
C CYS A 9 61.05 3.33 -39.12
N TRP A 10 61.26 4.53 -39.69
CA TRP A 10 61.32 5.78 -38.91
C TRP A 10 59.97 6.50 -38.80
N ALA A 11 59.07 6.35 -39.78
CA ALA A 11 57.78 7.04 -39.78
C ALA A 11 56.77 6.43 -38.78
N ILE A 12 56.85 5.12 -38.53
CA ILE A 12 55.96 4.43 -37.57
C ILE A 12 56.43 4.67 -36.12
N LEU A 13 57.73 4.86 -35.90
CA LEU A 13 58.33 4.97 -34.57
C LEU A 13 57.86 6.21 -33.79
N THR A 14 57.58 7.32 -34.49
CA THR A 14 57.10 8.58 -33.88
C THR A 14 55.65 8.52 -33.43
N CYS A 15 54.77 7.77 -34.12
CA CYS A 15 53.36 7.62 -33.72
C CYS A 15 53.12 6.64 -32.57
N VAL A 16 54.08 5.76 -32.25
CA VAL A 16 53.98 4.84 -31.11
C VAL A 16 54.52 5.48 -29.82
N LEU A 17 55.57 6.31 -29.93
CA LEU A 17 56.21 6.96 -28.78
C LEU A 17 55.38 8.10 -28.16
N SER A 18 54.37 8.63 -28.85
CA SER A 18 53.42 9.62 -28.28
C SER A 18 52.38 9.01 -27.33
N SER A 19 52.20 7.68 -27.35
CA SER A 19 51.06 7.01 -26.70
C SER A 19 51.40 6.32 -25.37
N PHE A 20 52.68 6.33 -24.95
CA PHE A 20 53.17 5.55 -23.81
C PHE A 20 53.43 6.34 -22.51
N TYR A 21 53.04 7.63 -22.44
CA TYR A 21 53.18 8.43 -21.21
C TYR A 21 51.91 8.49 -20.34
N ASN A 22 50.74 8.10 -20.88
CA ASN A 22 49.43 8.27 -20.25
C ASN A 22 48.71 6.94 -19.94
N MET A 23 49.44 5.95 -19.39
CA MET A 23 48.78 4.78 -18.75
C MET A 23 49.51 4.32 -17.48
N LEU A 24 49.67 5.26 -16.54
CA LEU A 24 49.99 5.00 -15.15
C LEU A 24 48.91 5.67 -14.28
N THR A 25 48.51 5.00 -13.19
CA THR A 25 47.46 5.41 -12.23
C THR A 25 46.07 5.71 -12.79
N ALA A 26 45.15 4.76 -12.62
CA ALA A 26 43.72 5.04 -12.41
C ALA A 26 43.40 4.88 -10.92
N TYR A 27 42.50 5.70 -10.35
CA TYR A 27 41.68 5.37 -9.16
C TYR A 27 40.66 6.48 -8.83
N ALA A 28 39.57 6.09 -8.14
CA ALA A 28 38.67 6.88 -7.27
C ALA A 28 37.74 7.99 -7.85
N GLU A 29 36.45 7.65 -7.88
CA GLU A 29 35.29 8.37 -7.30
C GLU A 29 34.97 9.86 -7.58
N ILE A 30 33.86 10.03 -8.31
CA ILE A 30 32.71 10.93 -8.09
C ILE A 30 32.82 12.00 -6.97
N ASN A 31 32.62 13.27 -7.34
CA ASN A 31 31.78 14.18 -6.56
C ASN A 31 31.25 15.39 -7.37
N TRP A 32 30.20 16.04 -6.87
CA TRP A 32 29.60 17.26 -7.47
C TRP A 32 30.47 18.51 -7.31
N PRO A 33 30.35 19.48 -8.24
CA PRO A 33 30.50 20.90 -7.93
C PRO A 33 29.15 21.63 -7.97
N ALA A 34 28.74 22.20 -6.84
CA ALA A 34 27.73 23.26 -6.83
C ALA A 34 28.33 24.59 -7.33
N SER A 35 27.47 25.55 -7.70
CA SER A 35 27.87 26.82 -8.31
C SER A 35 28.67 27.74 -7.38
N SER A 36 29.61 28.53 -7.94
CA SER A 36 29.39 29.98 -8.05
C SER A 36 30.51 30.73 -8.79
N THR A 37 30.11 31.76 -9.53
CA THR A 37 30.85 33.03 -9.57
C THR A 37 29.85 34.14 -9.90
N THR A 38 29.96 35.28 -9.22
CA THR A 38 28.99 36.38 -9.30
C THR A 38 29.48 37.51 -10.20
N THR A 39 28.59 38.12 -10.99
CA THR A 39 28.65 39.58 -11.27
C THR A 39 27.34 40.13 -11.85
N ASN A 40 26.62 40.87 -11.00
CA ASN A 40 25.85 42.10 -11.27
C ASN A 40 25.19 42.34 -12.65
N VAL A 41 23.86 42.55 -12.65
CA VAL A 41 23.22 43.86 -12.93
C VAL A 41 21.73 43.82 -12.53
N TRP A 42 21.17 44.99 -12.15
CA TRP A 42 19.77 45.19 -11.74
C TRP A 42 18.81 45.39 -12.93
N LEU A 43 17.52 45.03 -12.76
CA LEU A 43 16.39 45.99 -12.89
C LEU A 43 15.05 45.40 -12.40
N ASN A 44 14.05 46.28 -12.15
CA ASN A 44 12.88 46.00 -11.31
C ASN A 44 11.54 45.98 -12.06
N ARG A 45 10.59 45.14 -11.59
CA ARG A 45 9.20 45.49 -11.22
C ARG A 45 8.82 44.59 -10.02
N VAL A 46 8.34 45.04 -8.87
CA VAL A 46 7.34 46.07 -8.50
C VAL A 46 5.90 45.61 -8.79
N ASP A 47 5.27 45.12 -7.73
CA ASP A 47 3.83 45.26 -7.46
C ASP A 47 3.65 46.04 -6.15
N THR A 48 2.54 46.77 -6.00
CA THR A 48 2.37 47.79 -4.95
C THR A 48 1.09 47.60 -4.15
N LEU A 49 1.19 47.66 -2.82
CA LEU A 49 0.07 47.97 -1.92
C LEU A 49 0.53 48.93 -0.79
N PRO A 50 -0.37 49.76 -0.22
CA PRO A 50 0.04 50.96 0.54
C PRO A 50 0.44 50.70 2.01
N LEU A 51 1.19 51.64 2.58
CA LEU A 51 1.53 51.71 4.00
C LEU A 51 0.51 52.54 4.79
N GLU A 52 0.16 52.07 5.99
CA GLU A 52 0.00 52.79 7.27
C GLU A 52 -0.27 51.69 8.34
N LEU A 53 0.27 51.67 9.57
CA LEU A 53 0.95 52.69 10.39
C LEU A 53 2.23 52.10 11.06
N ARG A 54 3.11 52.95 11.62
CA ARG A 54 4.21 52.56 12.55
C ARG A 54 3.68 52.50 14.02
N THR A 55 4.35 52.02 15.08
CA THR A 55 5.79 51.84 15.41
C THR A 55 6.00 50.90 16.63
N ASN A 56 7.26 50.57 16.95
CA ASN A 56 7.85 49.96 18.18
C ASN A 56 8.06 48.42 18.13
N LEU A 57 9.31 47.89 18.16
CA LEU A 57 10.34 47.86 19.25
C LEU A 57 9.89 46.96 20.43
N LYS A 58 10.62 45.90 20.85
CA LYS A 58 12.07 45.57 20.73
C LYS A 58 12.35 44.08 20.49
N SER A 59 13.58 43.78 20.06
CA SER A 59 14.20 42.45 20.06
C SER A 59 14.67 41.99 21.45
N VAL A 60 14.59 40.69 21.75
CA VAL A 60 15.36 40.03 22.82
C VAL A 60 15.84 38.66 22.32
N TRP A 61 17.13 38.37 22.46
CA TRP A 61 17.72 37.02 22.32
C TRP A 61 17.98 36.45 23.72
N VAL A 62 17.66 35.17 23.96
CA VAL A 62 18.10 34.40 25.14
C VAL A 62 18.58 33.01 24.69
N LYS A 63 19.56 32.46 25.41
CA LYS A 63 20.29 31.23 25.05
C LYS A 63 19.53 29.95 25.39
N ILE A 64 19.82 28.91 24.62
CA ILE A 64 19.55 27.50 24.94
C ILE A 64 20.60 26.97 25.94
N PRO A 65 20.21 26.33 27.05
CA PRO A 65 21.03 25.36 27.78
C PRO A 65 20.79 23.94 27.21
N LYS A 66 21.83 23.10 27.25
CA LYS A 66 21.72 21.65 26.95
C LYS A 66 21.70 20.81 28.24
N ASP A 67 21.37 19.54 28.05
CA ASP A 67 21.63 18.38 28.92
C ASP A 67 20.76 18.22 30.19
N ILE A 68 19.89 17.21 30.14
CA ILE A 68 20.00 15.97 30.94
C ILE A 68 19.15 14.88 30.28
N VAL A 69 19.57 13.61 30.37
CA VAL A 69 18.92 12.46 29.71
C VAL A 69 18.65 11.34 30.74
N LYS A 70 17.37 10.98 30.94
CA LYS A 70 16.84 9.60 31.10
C LYS A 70 15.42 9.57 31.69
N GLU A 71 14.59 8.69 31.11
CA GLU A 71 13.46 7.98 31.73
C GLU A 71 12.29 8.83 32.32
N SER A 72 11.06 8.31 32.45
CA SER A 72 10.57 6.94 32.31
C SER A 72 9.27 6.84 31.50
N ALA A 73 8.93 5.62 31.06
CA ALA A 73 7.61 5.31 30.50
C ALA A 73 6.60 4.99 31.61
N PHE A 74 5.30 5.18 31.34
CA PHE A 74 4.23 4.63 32.15
C PHE A 74 3.12 4.05 31.27
N SER A 75 2.92 2.73 31.35
CA SER A 75 1.88 2.02 30.60
C SER A 75 1.38 0.81 31.39
N ARG A 76 0.05 0.71 31.54
CA ARG A 76 -0.71 -0.41 32.12
C ARG A 76 -0.46 -0.70 33.61
N ALA A 77 -1.56 -0.70 34.37
CA ALA A 77 -1.70 -1.49 35.59
C ALA A 77 -3.16 -1.93 35.72
N PHE A 78 -3.42 -3.21 35.51
CA PHE A 78 -4.37 -4.07 36.23
C PHE A 78 -4.50 -5.40 35.47
N GLN A 79 -3.85 -6.42 35.98
CA GLN A 79 -3.92 -7.80 35.52
C GLN A 79 -4.11 -8.66 36.77
N MET A 80 -5.11 -9.55 36.77
CA MET A 80 -5.37 -10.45 37.89
C MET A 80 -4.72 -11.81 37.59
N GLU A 81 -4.05 -12.40 38.57
CA GLU A 81 -3.41 -13.71 38.42
C GLU A 81 -4.46 -14.85 38.43
N PRO A 82 -4.28 -15.89 37.59
CA PRO A 82 -5.08 -17.11 37.68
C PRO A 82 -4.60 -17.98 38.84
N ILE A 83 -5.54 -18.57 39.57
CA ILE A 83 -5.28 -19.59 40.59
C ILE A 83 -5.24 -20.96 39.90
N ASP A 84 -4.09 -21.64 39.92
CA ASP A 84 -4.02 -23.08 39.63
C ASP A 84 -3.37 -23.82 40.82
N GLY A 85 -3.99 -24.91 41.24
CA GLY A 85 -3.71 -25.56 42.52
C GLY A 85 -4.29 -26.97 42.61
N LYS A 86 -3.49 -27.97 42.24
CA LYS A 86 -3.84 -29.38 42.39
C LYS A 86 -3.45 -29.91 43.78
N PRO A 87 -4.33 -30.66 44.47
CA PRO A 87 -4.10 -31.06 45.85
C PRO A 87 -3.16 -32.27 45.98
N ALA A 88 -2.29 -32.25 47.00
CA ALA A 88 -1.53 -33.41 47.46
C ALA A 88 -1.86 -33.71 48.94
N VAL A 89 -2.18 -34.96 49.24
CA VAL A 89 -2.68 -35.43 50.55
C VAL A 89 -1.51 -35.73 51.51
N PRO A 90 -1.63 -35.47 52.84
CA PRO A 90 -0.47 -35.12 53.65
C PRO A 90 0.19 -36.29 54.40
N LYS A 91 1.41 -36.02 54.90
CA LYS A 91 2.00 -36.69 56.08
C LYS A 91 2.50 -35.62 57.04
N GLY A 92 2.17 -35.74 58.32
CA GLY A 92 2.50 -34.74 59.34
C GLY A 92 3.28 -35.32 60.53
N GLY A 93 3.44 -34.50 61.58
CA GLY A 93 4.09 -34.88 62.83
C GLY A 93 4.60 -33.64 63.57
N GLY A 94 4.69 -33.70 64.91
CA GLY A 94 5.33 -32.65 65.73
C GLY A 94 4.40 -31.65 66.42
N ARG A 95 3.64 -32.11 67.43
CA ARG A 95 3.26 -31.22 68.55
C ARG A 95 4.45 -31.12 69.51
N LEU A 96 4.76 -29.91 70.00
CA LEU A 96 4.82 -29.67 71.46
C LEU A 96 4.89 -28.17 71.80
N PRO A 97 4.11 -27.67 72.78
CA PRO A 97 4.22 -26.31 73.32
C PRO A 97 4.83 -26.28 74.74
N LYS A 98 5.31 -25.11 75.21
CA LYS A 98 4.92 -24.46 76.49
C LYS A 98 5.87 -23.35 77.01
N ASP A 99 5.26 -22.47 77.83
CA ASP A 99 5.79 -21.86 79.08
C ASP A 99 7.00 -20.88 79.07
N LEU A 100 7.11 -19.85 79.95
CA LEU A 100 6.10 -19.08 80.70
C LEU A 100 6.70 -17.81 81.39
N LYS A 101 5.89 -16.73 81.49
CA LYS A 101 5.77 -15.79 82.66
C LYS A 101 6.83 -14.68 83.00
N ARG A 102 6.25 -13.60 83.58
CA ARG A 102 6.70 -12.68 84.69
C ARG A 102 7.53 -11.39 84.41
N VAL A 103 7.43 -10.27 85.18
CA VAL A 103 6.32 -9.64 85.98
C VAL A 103 6.68 -8.27 86.68
N ILE A 104 5.70 -7.33 86.76
CA ILE A 104 5.44 -6.22 87.77
C ILE A 104 6.49 -5.11 88.10
N GLY A 105 5.99 -3.86 88.19
CA GLY A 105 6.34 -2.85 89.23
C GLY A 105 6.70 -1.44 88.70
N LYS A 106 5.84 -0.39 88.66
CA LYS A 106 5.12 0.41 89.69
C LYS A 106 5.98 1.27 90.64
N VAL A 107 5.71 2.59 90.71
CA VAL A 107 5.24 3.39 91.89
C VAL A 107 5.35 4.93 91.63
N THR A 108 4.44 5.71 92.24
CA THR A 108 4.30 7.21 92.32
C THR A 108 4.12 7.59 93.81
N PRO A 109 4.31 8.84 94.35
CA PRO A 109 3.75 10.12 93.83
C PRO A 109 4.49 11.45 94.22
N ASP A 110 3.84 12.62 93.97
CA ASP A 110 3.86 13.94 94.69
C ASP A 110 5.19 14.76 94.91
N ALA A 111 5.22 16.10 95.05
CA ALA A 111 4.30 17.23 94.70
C ALA A 111 4.98 18.63 94.94
N ILE A 112 4.22 19.73 94.73
CA ILE A 112 4.39 21.15 95.19
C ILE A 112 5.00 22.17 94.16
N SER A 113 4.68 23.47 94.32
CA SER A 113 4.22 24.36 93.22
C SER A 113 4.80 25.78 93.10
N SER A 114 4.90 26.31 91.87
CA SER A 114 4.66 27.72 91.43
C SER A 114 4.91 27.87 89.90
N GLY A 115 4.44 28.89 89.16
CA GLY A 115 3.41 29.91 89.45
C GLY A 115 3.43 31.13 88.48
N ARG A 116 2.28 31.49 87.88
CA ARG A 116 2.02 32.62 86.93
C ARG A 116 2.68 32.52 85.53
N ASP A 117 2.12 33.07 84.43
CA ASP A 117 0.91 33.91 84.25
C ASP A 117 0.08 33.58 82.96
N THR A 118 -1.26 33.59 83.12
CA THR A 118 -2.40 34.08 82.29
C THR A 118 -2.30 34.37 80.76
N THR A 119 -3.35 34.30 79.90
CA THR A 119 -4.71 33.64 79.83
C THR A 119 -5.32 33.79 78.39
N ALA A 120 -6.35 33.00 78.04
CA ALA A 120 -7.31 33.24 76.92
C ALA A 120 -8.67 33.77 77.47
N PRO A 121 -9.86 33.83 76.78
CA PRO A 121 -10.25 33.56 75.37
C PRO A 121 -11.33 34.54 74.75
N ASN A 122 -11.90 34.17 73.58
CA ASN A 122 -13.30 34.36 73.12
C ASN A 122 -13.93 35.72 72.66
N ARG A 123 -14.62 35.63 71.48
CA ARG A 123 -15.90 36.25 71.03
C ARG A 123 -16.21 37.79 71.06
N SER A 124 -16.40 38.31 69.85
CA SER A 124 -17.63 38.97 69.31
C SER A 124 -17.84 40.52 69.28
N LYS A 125 -18.44 40.98 68.16
CA LYS A 125 -19.15 42.26 67.85
C LYS A 125 -18.45 43.63 68.08
N TYR A 126 -18.32 44.46 67.02
CA TYR A 126 -19.36 45.46 66.62
C TYR A 126 -19.03 46.23 65.30
N PHE A 127 -19.89 47.18 64.94
CA PHE A 127 -20.01 47.96 63.68
C PHE A 127 -19.01 49.13 63.52
N THR A 128 -18.66 49.43 62.25
CA THR A 128 -18.77 50.73 61.50
C THR A 128 -18.01 50.52 60.18
N ASP A 129 -18.52 50.68 58.95
CA ASP A 129 -19.34 51.72 58.29
C ASP A 129 -18.83 53.16 58.44
N ASP A 130 -18.26 53.71 57.36
CA ASP A 130 -18.61 55.06 56.91
C ASP A 130 -18.53 55.18 55.36
N ARG A 131 -19.65 54.86 54.71
CA ARG A 131 -20.41 55.65 53.72
C ARG A 131 -19.75 56.70 52.77
N LYS A 132 -20.55 56.99 51.73
CA LYS A 132 -20.77 58.24 50.95
C LYS A 132 -20.08 58.34 49.58
N LYS A 133 -20.70 58.96 48.54
CA LYS A 133 -22.14 59.18 48.20
C LYS A 133 -22.25 59.91 46.83
N SER A 134 -23.41 59.81 46.15
CA SER A 134 -24.02 60.84 45.24
C SER A 134 -23.27 61.25 43.95
N ASP A 135 -23.89 61.79 42.88
CA ASP A 135 -25.32 61.96 42.53
C ASP A 135 -25.54 62.12 40.99
N ARG A 136 -26.62 61.49 40.48
CA ARG A 136 -27.71 62.04 39.60
C ARG A 136 -27.54 62.61 38.16
N PHE A 137 -28.43 62.06 37.30
CA PHE A 137 -29.47 62.71 36.44
C PHE A 137 -29.20 63.24 35.01
N PHE A 138 -30.33 63.28 34.25
CA PHE A 138 -30.65 63.97 32.99
C PHE A 138 -30.11 63.38 31.65
N ASP A 139 -30.87 63.32 30.54
CA ASP A 139 -32.34 63.25 30.39
C ASP A 139 -32.84 62.82 28.97
N VAL A 140 -34.05 62.25 28.91
CA VAL A 140 -35.17 62.48 27.93
C VAL A 140 -35.05 62.25 26.39
N ASN A 141 -36.24 61.96 25.79
CA ASN A 141 -36.68 61.94 24.37
C ASN A 141 -36.28 60.75 23.44
N ASP A 142 -37.13 60.32 22.49
CA ASP A 142 -38.61 60.38 22.31
C ASP A 142 -39.02 59.36 21.19
N GLY A 143 -40.32 59.06 21.02
CA GLY A 143 -40.86 58.35 19.84
C GLY A 143 -42.05 57.42 20.11
N THR A 144 -43.28 57.96 20.13
CA THR A 144 -44.53 57.19 20.31
C THR A 144 -45.44 57.16 19.06
N LEU A 145 -46.58 56.44 19.17
CA LEU A 145 -47.80 56.43 18.33
C LEU A 145 -47.94 55.30 17.27
N ALA A 146 -49.13 54.73 16.97
CA ALA A 146 -50.39 54.63 17.74
C ALA A 146 -51.44 53.63 17.15
N LEU A 147 -52.31 53.11 18.05
CA LEU A 147 -53.77 52.89 17.93
C LEU A 147 -54.45 51.69 17.16
N SER A 148 -55.50 51.14 17.85
CA SER A 148 -56.85 50.79 17.32
C SER A 148 -57.07 49.44 16.56
N ASN A 149 -58.19 48.68 16.70
CA ASN A 149 -59.27 48.59 17.72
C ASN A 149 -60.27 47.42 17.44
N ARG A 150 -60.82 46.78 18.50
CA ARG A 150 -62.17 46.12 18.58
C ARG A 150 -62.46 44.89 17.65
N THR A 151 -63.49 44.02 17.83
CA THR A 151 -64.63 43.93 18.79
C THR A 151 -65.08 42.47 19.11
N LYS A 152 -65.96 42.29 20.13
CA LYS A 152 -66.53 41.03 20.67
C LYS A 152 -67.84 40.53 20.02
N ARG A 153 -68.13 39.21 20.09
CA ARG A 153 -69.36 38.51 20.64
C ARG A 153 -69.25 36.98 20.38
N SER A 154 -69.60 36.03 21.28
CA SER A 154 -70.89 35.58 21.88
C SER A 154 -71.82 34.89 20.84
N THR A 155 -72.66 33.85 21.10
CA THR A 155 -73.15 33.07 22.28
C THR A 155 -73.80 31.72 21.75
N ALA A 156 -74.48 30.75 22.40
CA ALA A 156 -74.97 30.43 23.78
C ALA A 156 -75.53 28.96 23.86
N TYR A 157 -75.48 28.28 25.04
CA TYR A 157 -76.30 27.10 25.50
C TYR A 157 -76.19 25.77 24.69
N GLY A 158 -76.60 24.56 25.15
CA GLY A 158 -77.14 23.93 26.40
C GLY A 158 -77.39 22.42 26.08
N GLU A 159 -77.82 21.43 26.87
CA GLU A 159 -78.10 21.16 28.30
C GLU A 159 -78.54 19.66 28.42
N TYR A 160 -78.32 19.00 29.58
CA TYR A 160 -79.11 17.91 30.21
C TYR A 160 -79.15 16.38 29.82
N SER A 161 -79.08 15.55 30.89
CA SER A 161 -79.62 14.18 31.19
C SER A 161 -79.11 12.88 30.49
N ASP A 162 -79.29 11.66 31.06
CA ASP A 162 -79.17 11.06 32.44
C ASP A 162 -79.41 9.51 32.40
N ARG A 163 -79.00 8.76 33.47
CA ARG A 163 -79.42 7.41 33.97
C ARG A 163 -78.87 6.07 33.43
N GLY A 164 -78.53 5.20 34.40
CA GLY A 164 -78.69 3.71 34.37
C GLY A 164 -77.39 2.90 34.59
N GLN A 165 -76.99 2.47 35.80
CA GLN A 165 -77.46 1.30 36.62
C GLN A 165 -77.30 -0.09 35.93
N ILE A 166 -76.82 -1.18 36.56
CA ILE A 166 -76.52 -1.55 37.97
C ILE A 166 -75.45 -2.69 38.00
N GLY A 167 -74.68 -2.90 39.09
CA GLY A 167 -74.07 -4.22 39.39
C GLY A 167 -72.73 -4.26 40.16
N GLY A 168 -72.75 -4.71 41.42
CA GLY A 168 -71.60 -5.30 42.15
C GLY A 168 -71.89 -6.79 42.46
N PRO A 169 -71.23 -7.49 43.43
CA PRO A 169 -70.34 -6.99 44.50
C PRO A 169 -69.04 -7.83 44.70
N GLY A 170 -68.28 -7.60 45.79
CA GLY A 170 -67.32 -8.60 46.35
C GLY A 170 -66.10 -8.03 47.09
N ASP A 171 -66.09 -8.08 48.43
CA ASP A 171 -64.97 -7.63 49.29
C ASP A 171 -63.97 -8.74 49.65
N ALA A 172 -62.70 -8.36 49.88
CA ALA A 172 -61.81 -9.02 50.86
C ALA A 172 -60.60 -8.12 51.25
N PHE A 173 -60.34 -7.97 52.55
CA PHE A 173 -59.13 -7.35 53.10
C PHE A 173 -58.11 -8.41 53.55
N SER A 174 -56.81 -8.13 53.41
CA SER A 174 -55.80 -8.41 54.44
C SER A 174 -54.50 -7.63 54.16
N ALA A 175 -53.66 -7.40 55.18
CA ALA A 175 -52.38 -6.70 55.03
C ALA A 175 -51.41 -7.01 56.19
N GLU A 176 -50.15 -7.41 55.88
CA GLU A 176 -49.11 -7.56 56.91
C GLU A 176 -47.66 -7.38 56.40
N LYS A 177 -47.06 -6.22 56.72
CA LYS A 177 -45.87 -6.03 57.59
C LYS A 177 -44.91 -7.24 57.83
N ILE A 178 -43.57 -7.13 57.86
CA ILE A 178 -42.57 -6.06 57.53
C ILE A 178 -41.19 -6.74 57.28
N LEU A 179 -40.31 -6.20 56.41
CA LEU A 179 -38.94 -5.72 56.78
C LEU A 179 -38.16 -5.16 55.56
N GLU A 180 -37.37 -4.10 55.77
CA GLU A 180 -36.19 -3.76 54.94
C GLU A 180 -34.91 -4.33 55.59
N PRO A 181 -33.76 -4.31 54.90
CA PRO A 181 -32.75 -3.35 55.35
C PRO A 181 -31.96 -2.59 54.25
N PHE A 182 -31.45 -1.43 54.67
CA PHE A 182 -30.36 -0.60 54.13
C PHE A 182 -29.30 -1.32 53.26
N GLY A 183 -28.66 -0.70 52.25
CA GLY A 183 -28.74 0.69 51.77
C GLY A 183 -27.34 1.29 51.51
N VAL A 184 -27.08 1.82 50.31
CA VAL A 184 -25.78 2.43 49.91
C VAL A 184 -26.02 3.74 49.15
N TYR A 185 -25.19 4.76 49.42
CA TYR A 185 -25.28 6.11 48.86
C TYR A 185 -24.67 6.22 47.44
N SER A 186 -25.21 7.14 46.63
CA SER A 186 -24.49 7.78 45.52
C SER A 186 -24.98 9.24 45.34
N PRO A 187 -24.16 10.20 44.86
CA PRO A 187 -24.47 11.64 45.01
C PRO A 187 -25.48 12.20 44.01
N ARG A 188 -26.29 13.18 44.45
CA ARG A 188 -27.15 14.01 43.59
C ARG A 188 -26.38 15.19 43.00
N THR A 189 -26.69 15.53 41.75
CA THR A 189 -26.49 16.88 41.18
C THR A 189 -27.71 17.28 40.35
N GLU A 190 -28.82 17.57 41.03
CA GLU A 190 -30.02 18.15 40.39
C GLU A 190 -29.87 19.67 40.26
N TYR A 191 -29.71 20.17 39.04
CA TYR A 191 -29.75 21.62 38.77
C TYR A 191 -31.19 22.14 38.82
N ARG A 192 -31.48 22.99 39.83
CA ARG A 192 -32.76 23.69 39.95
C ARG A 192 -32.96 24.70 38.82
N ARG A 193 -33.98 24.52 37.99
CA ARG A 193 -34.68 25.67 37.37
C ARG A 193 -35.59 26.31 38.41
N THR A 194 -35.57 27.63 38.52
CA THR A 194 -36.46 28.39 39.42
C THR A 194 -37.56 29.04 38.59
N GLY A 195 -38.80 28.85 39.03
CA GLY A 195 -39.97 28.89 38.15
C GLY A 195 -40.45 30.25 37.69
N GLU A 196 -41.33 30.18 36.70
CA GLU A 196 -42.54 31.01 36.67
C GLU A 196 -43.73 30.11 36.30
N ASP A 197 -44.76 30.06 37.15
CA ASP A 197 -45.90 29.14 37.01
C ASP A 197 -47.07 29.78 36.24
N ALA A 198 -47.37 29.24 35.05
CA ALA A 198 -48.61 29.53 34.32
C ALA A 198 -49.37 28.23 34.04
N ARG A 199 -50.63 28.16 34.48
CA ARG A 199 -51.40 26.91 34.55
C ARG A 199 -51.87 26.39 33.19
N THR A 200 -51.33 25.25 32.77
CA THR A 200 -52.06 24.26 31.96
C THR A 200 -51.90 22.88 32.60
N GLY A 201 -53.01 22.20 32.90
CA GLY A 201 -52.99 20.86 33.48
C GLY A 201 -52.44 19.80 32.51
N PRO A 202 -52.03 18.63 33.01
CA PRO A 202 -51.51 17.56 32.17
C PRO A 202 -52.61 17.03 31.25
N ARG A 203 -52.53 17.36 29.95
CA ARG A 203 -53.09 16.48 28.93
C ARG A 203 -52.36 15.15 29.06
N GLN A 204 -53.07 14.12 29.51
CA GLN A 204 -52.65 12.74 29.26
C GLN A 204 -52.50 12.60 27.74
N SER A 205 -51.29 12.32 27.27
CA SER A 205 -51.08 12.03 25.86
C SER A 205 -51.76 10.69 25.55
N GLU A 206 -52.79 10.70 24.72
CA GLU A 206 -53.34 9.48 24.15
C GLU A 206 -52.19 8.68 23.51
N SER A 207 -52.04 7.42 23.91
CA SER A 207 -50.92 6.58 23.50
C SER A 207 -51.10 6.11 22.05
N LEU A 208 -50.74 6.98 21.12
CA LEU A 208 -50.74 6.78 19.66
C LEU A 208 -49.69 5.77 19.15
N LEU A 209 -49.14 4.97 20.07
CA LEU A 209 -48.17 3.90 19.85
C LEU A 209 -48.71 2.65 20.54
N VAL A 210 -48.70 1.51 19.85
CA VAL A 210 -49.03 0.22 20.47
C VAL A 210 -47.74 -0.54 20.70
N THR A 211 -47.39 -0.75 21.97
CA THR A 211 -46.13 -1.36 22.41
C THR A 211 -46.39 -2.74 23.01
N SER A 212 -45.67 -3.77 22.54
CA SER A 212 -45.71 -5.11 23.13
C SER A 212 -44.31 -5.67 23.33
N THR A 213 -44.01 -6.11 24.55
CA THR A 213 -42.72 -6.70 24.92
C THR A 213 -42.86 -8.22 25.05
N PHE A 214 -41.93 -8.97 24.44
CA PHE A 214 -41.86 -10.43 24.54
C PHE A 214 -40.49 -10.88 25.09
N PRO A 215 -40.43 -11.63 26.21
CA PRO A 215 -39.20 -12.21 26.73
C PRO A 215 -38.83 -13.51 25.98
N LEU A 216 -37.57 -13.65 25.57
CA LEU A 216 -37.04 -14.90 25.03
C LEU A 216 -36.67 -15.85 26.20
N SER A 217 -37.69 -16.42 26.83
CA SER A 217 -37.47 -17.13 28.09
C SER A 217 -36.74 -18.47 27.94
N GLY A 218 -35.81 -18.72 28.86
CA GLY A 218 -34.88 -19.86 28.82
C GLY A 218 -33.55 -19.59 28.11
N ASP A 219 -33.25 -18.37 27.69
CA ASP A 219 -32.03 -18.01 26.94
C ASP A 219 -31.00 -17.16 27.73
N SER A 220 -31.06 -17.13 29.07
CA SER A 220 -30.30 -16.20 29.94
C SER A 220 -28.77 -16.23 29.86
N ALA A 221 -28.15 -17.18 29.15
CA ALA A 221 -26.70 -17.29 28.95
C ALA A 221 -26.20 -16.76 27.58
N HIS A 222 -27.09 -16.49 26.62
CA HIS A 222 -26.71 -16.05 25.28
C HIS A 222 -26.27 -14.58 25.30
N ASN A 223 -25.04 -14.29 24.87
CA ASN A 223 -24.43 -12.95 24.89
C ASN A 223 -24.54 -12.20 23.56
N GLN A 224 -25.13 -12.79 22.52
CA GLN A 224 -25.42 -12.15 21.24
C GLN A 224 -26.83 -12.49 20.76
N ALA A 225 -27.46 -11.57 20.03
CA ALA A 225 -28.72 -11.78 19.31
C ALA A 225 -28.64 -11.14 17.92
N MET A 226 -29.16 -11.83 16.90
CA MET A 226 -29.29 -11.33 15.52
C MET A 226 -30.73 -11.56 15.06
N GLY A 227 -31.41 -10.52 14.57
CA GLY A 227 -32.80 -10.61 14.13
C GLY A 227 -32.98 -10.15 12.69
N HIS A 228 -33.80 -10.87 11.92
CA HIS A 228 -34.07 -10.59 10.52
C HIS A 228 -35.56 -10.68 10.21
N TRP A 229 -36.05 -9.73 9.41
CA TRP A 229 -37.33 -9.84 8.72
C TRP A 229 -37.18 -10.79 7.52
N VAL A 230 -38.21 -11.61 7.28
CA VAL A 230 -38.19 -12.69 6.30
C VAL A 230 -39.43 -12.58 5.41
N GLY A 231 -39.22 -12.59 4.09
CA GLY A 231 -40.26 -12.31 3.09
C GLY A 231 -40.53 -10.81 2.88
N ASP A 232 -41.10 -10.47 1.74
CA ASP A 232 -41.58 -9.12 1.41
C ASP A 232 -43.05 -8.96 1.83
N ASN A 233 -43.39 -7.87 2.53
CA ASN A 233 -44.70 -7.67 3.18
C ASN A 233 -45.18 -8.82 4.10
N SER A 234 -44.27 -9.70 4.55
CA SER A 234 -44.61 -10.79 5.48
C SER A 234 -44.65 -10.31 6.94
N SER A 235 -45.27 -11.12 7.80
CA SER A 235 -45.33 -10.96 9.25
C SER A 235 -44.26 -11.76 10.00
N VAL A 236 -43.33 -12.41 9.28
CA VAL A 236 -42.33 -13.33 9.85
C VAL A 236 -41.05 -12.60 10.26
N ILE A 237 -40.60 -12.90 11.48
CA ILE A 237 -39.29 -12.50 12.00
C ILE A 237 -38.57 -13.76 12.50
N LEU A 238 -37.29 -13.90 12.15
CA LEU A 238 -36.38 -14.87 12.77
C LEU A 238 -35.38 -14.15 13.68
N THR A 239 -35.18 -14.67 14.89
CA THR A 239 -34.17 -14.19 15.83
C THR A 239 -33.27 -15.35 16.25
N LEU A 240 -31.97 -15.21 16.06
CA LEU A 240 -30.93 -16.18 16.44
C LEU A 240 -30.13 -15.60 17.62
N THR A 241 -30.32 -16.18 18.81
CA THR A 241 -29.50 -15.93 20.00
C THR A 241 -28.31 -16.88 20.02
N LYS A 242 -27.15 -16.41 20.48
CA LYS A 242 -25.90 -17.20 20.54
C LYS A 242 -25.14 -16.93 21.84
N GLN A 243 -24.47 -17.95 22.36
CA GLN A 243 -23.46 -17.82 23.41
C GLN A 243 -22.07 -18.05 22.78
N TYR A 244 -21.29 -16.99 22.65
CA TYR A 244 -19.88 -17.04 22.24
C TYR A 244 -18.98 -17.08 23.47
N ASP A 245 -18.15 -18.12 23.62
CA ASP A 245 -17.16 -18.20 24.68
C ASP A 245 -15.82 -17.62 24.19
N PHE A 246 -15.44 -16.49 24.77
CA PHE A 246 -14.19 -15.77 24.46
C PHE A 246 -12.92 -16.57 24.78
N ASN A 247 -12.99 -17.58 25.64
CA ASN A 247 -11.84 -18.43 26.01
C ASN A 247 -11.65 -19.59 25.02
N LEU A 248 -12.75 -20.07 24.40
CA LEU A 248 -12.75 -21.17 23.44
C LEU A 248 -12.71 -20.67 21.98
N GLY A 249 -13.17 -19.44 21.72
CA GLY A 249 -13.19 -18.85 20.38
C GLY A 249 -14.24 -19.47 19.45
N ALA A 250 -15.32 -20.01 20.01
CA ALA A 250 -16.39 -20.75 19.33
C ALA A 250 -17.77 -20.50 19.98
N PHE A 251 -18.87 -20.89 19.32
CA PHE A 251 -20.22 -20.77 19.89
C PHE A 251 -20.58 -22.04 20.69
N THR A 252 -20.80 -21.91 22.00
CA THR A 252 -21.11 -23.05 22.87
C THR A 252 -22.57 -23.47 22.78
N GLU A 253 -23.47 -22.51 22.60
CA GLU A 253 -24.91 -22.75 22.48
C GLU A 253 -25.57 -21.68 21.58
N SER A 254 -26.69 -22.03 20.94
CA SER A 254 -27.46 -21.14 20.08
C SER A 254 -28.93 -21.49 20.09
N SER A 255 -29.81 -20.51 19.97
CA SER A 255 -31.25 -20.72 19.92
C SER A 255 -31.93 -19.93 18.80
N LEU A 256 -32.78 -20.63 18.03
CA LEU A 256 -33.52 -20.03 16.92
C LEU A 256 -34.96 -19.79 17.35
N TRP A 257 -35.44 -18.57 17.17
CA TRP A 257 -36.78 -18.12 17.49
C TRP A 257 -37.50 -17.62 16.23
N ARG A 258 -38.79 -17.93 16.10
CA ARG A 258 -39.63 -17.48 14.98
C ARG A 258 -40.93 -16.85 15.46
N SER A 259 -41.21 -15.65 14.95
CA SER A 259 -42.52 -15.00 15.03
C SER A 259 -43.25 -15.13 13.69
N VAL A 260 -44.59 -15.07 13.73
CA VAL A 260 -45.48 -15.00 12.55
C VAL A 260 -46.49 -13.85 12.65
N ASP A 261 -46.35 -12.99 13.67
CA ASP A 261 -47.31 -11.94 14.04
C ASP A 261 -46.63 -10.57 14.21
N TYR A 262 -45.61 -10.33 13.39
CA TYR A 262 -44.76 -9.13 13.40
C TYR A 262 -44.02 -8.91 14.73
N GLY A 263 -43.63 -9.97 15.42
CA GLY A 263 -42.87 -9.92 16.68
C GLY A 263 -43.72 -9.70 17.94
N SER A 264 -44.99 -10.12 17.94
CA SER A 264 -45.84 -10.09 19.15
C SER A 264 -45.65 -11.34 20.00
N THR A 265 -45.44 -12.50 19.35
CA THR A 265 -45.08 -13.78 19.97
C THR A 265 -43.96 -14.47 19.21
N TYR A 266 -43.11 -15.21 19.92
CA TYR A 266 -42.02 -16.01 19.34
C TYR A 266 -42.07 -17.46 19.82
N ILE A 267 -41.74 -18.39 18.92
CA ILE A 267 -41.66 -19.83 19.18
C ILE A 267 -40.21 -20.28 19.01
N LYS A 268 -39.66 -20.98 20.02
CA LYS A 268 -38.31 -21.57 19.96
C LYS A 268 -38.30 -22.80 19.04
N LEU A 269 -37.37 -22.85 18.10
CA LEU A 269 -37.32 -23.83 17.02
C LEU A 269 -36.15 -24.83 17.11
N ASN A 270 -35.31 -24.78 18.16
CA ASN A 270 -34.11 -25.64 18.29
C ASN A 270 -34.38 -27.12 17.99
N ASN A 271 -35.52 -27.67 18.45
CA ASN A 271 -35.92 -29.06 18.23
C ASN A 271 -36.18 -29.44 16.75
N LYS A 272 -36.40 -28.46 15.86
CA LYS A 272 -36.47 -28.65 14.40
C LYS A 272 -35.13 -28.50 13.70
N VAL A 273 -34.19 -27.79 14.31
CA VAL A 273 -32.86 -27.47 13.76
C VAL A 273 -31.86 -28.59 14.07
N GLY A 274 -31.80 -29.02 15.34
CA GLY A 274 -30.95 -30.14 15.77
C GLY A 274 -29.43 -29.89 15.70
N SER A 275 -28.99 -28.64 15.56
CA SER A 275 -27.58 -28.23 15.46
C SER A 275 -27.36 -26.87 16.13
N THR A 276 -26.15 -26.64 16.66
CA THR A 276 -25.68 -25.29 17.03
C THR A 276 -25.43 -24.47 15.77
N LEU A 277 -25.92 -23.23 15.72
CA LEU A 277 -25.92 -22.35 14.54
C LEU A 277 -24.93 -21.20 14.70
N ALA A 278 -23.94 -21.14 13.80
CA ALA A 278 -22.99 -20.03 13.72
C ALA A 278 -23.56 -18.82 12.96
N CYS A 279 -24.29 -19.01 11.85
CA CYS A 279 -24.81 -17.91 11.03
C CYS A 279 -26.20 -18.13 10.43
N LEU A 280 -26.85 -17.01 10.09
CA LEU A 280 -28.15 -16.91 9.42
C LEU A 280 -28.04 -15.88 8.29
N TYR A 281 -28.41 -16.27 7.07
CA TYR A 281 -28.44 -15.43 5.88
C TYR A 281 -29.83 -15.48 5.24
N VAL A 282 -30.40 -14.30 4.92
CA VAL A 282 -31.65 -14.17 4.15
C VAL A 282 -31.28 -13.84 2.69
N CYS A 283 -31.85 -14.56 1.73
CA CYS A 283 -31.55 -14.36 0.31
C CYS A 283 -32.03 -12.97 -0.17
N PRO A 284 -31.17 -12.13 -0.76
CA PRO A 284 -31.54 -10.77 -1.15
C PRO A 284 -32.48 -10.71 -2.36
N THR A 285 -32.45 -11.73 -3.24
CA THR A 285 -33.37 -11.82 -4.39
C THR A 285 -34.76 -12.35 -3.99
N ASN A 286 -34.84 -13.23 -3.00
CA ASN A 286 -36.11 -13.78 -2.50
C ASN A 286 -36.03 -13.98 -0.99
N LYS A 287 -36.54 -13.00 -0.23
CA LYS A 287 -36.43 -12.97 1.24
C LYS A 287 -37.15 -14.11 1.96
N ARG A 288 -37.91 -14.95 1.26
CA ARG A 288 -38.51 -16.18 1.82
C ARG A 288 -37.49 -17.30 2.03
N LYS A 289 -36.38 -17.25 1.29
CA LYS A 289 -35.31 -18.25 1.32
C LYS A 289 -34.24 -17.86 2.33
N ILE A 290 -33.96 -18.78 3.24
CA ILE A 290 -33.03 -18.59 4.35
C ILE A 290 -32.00 -19.72 4.33
N MET A 291 -30.73 -19.37 4.50
CA MET A 291 -29.63 -20.30 4.69
C MET A 291 -29.05 -20.10 6.09
N MET A 292 -28.77 -21.18 6.80
CA MET A 292 -28.11 -21.16 8.11
C MET A 292 -26.91 -22.11 8.08
N LEU A 293 -25.83 -21.73 8.77
CA LEU A 293 -24.62 -22.53 8.91
C LEU A 293 -24.52 -23.05 10.34
N SER A 294 -24.25 -24.34 10.53
CA SER A 294 -23.91 -24.87 11.85
C SER A 294 -22.51 -24.42 12.31
N ASP A 295 -22.23 -24.49 13.62
CA ASP A 295 -20.88 -24.21 14.12
C ASP A 295 -19.88 -25.25 13.56
N PRO A 296 -18.85 -24.83 12.81
CA PRO A 296 -17.96 -25.74 12.10
C PRO A 296 -16.99 -26.51 13.00
N GLU A 297 -16.81 -26.12 14.27
CA GLU A 297 -16.02 -26.92 15.23
C GLU A 297 -16.86 -28.10 15.80
N LEU A 298 -18.19 -28.09 15.60
CA LEU A 298 -19.14 -29.12 16.04
C LEU A 298 -19.73 -29.94 14.87
N GLU A 299 -20.15 -29.29 13.78
CA GLU A 299 -20.79 -29.95 12.65
C GLU A 299 -20.65 -29.15 11.34
N HIS A 300 -20.30 -29.81 10.25
CA HIS A 300 -20.24 -29.23 8.91
C HIS A 300 -21.57 -29.42 8.16
N SER A 301 -22.54 -28.54 8.39
CA SER A 301 -23.85 -28.59 7.72
C SER A 301 -24.42 -27.22 7.36
N VAL A 302 -25.20 -27.20 6.29
CA VAL A 302 -26.05 -26.07 5.88
C VAL A 302 -27.50 -26.47 6.10
N LEU A 303 -28.27 -25.63 6.78
CA LEU A 303 -29.71 -25.76 6.88
C LEU A 303 -30.38 -24.72 5.98
N ILE A 304 -31.35 -25.16 5.18
CA ILE A 304 -32.04 -24.31 4.21
C ILE A 304 -33.54 -24.31 4.47
N SER A 305 -34.17 -23.17 4.29
CA SER A 305 -35.63 -23.02 4.27
C SER A 305 -36.05 -22.25 3.02
N SER A 306 -37.20 -22.62 2.46
CA SER A 306 -37.89 -21.88 1.39
C SER A 306 -39.31 -21.47 1.78
N ASP A 307 -39.69 -21.65 3.04
CA ASP A 307 -41.04 -21.46 3.58
C ASP A 307 -41.06 -20.44 4.74
N GLU A 308 -40.19 -19.43 4.65
CA GLU A 308 -40.02 -18.39 5.67
C GLU A 308 -39.64 -18.97 7.04
N GLY A 309 -38.86 -20.06 7.09
CA GLY A 309 -38.35 -20.69 8.31
C GLY A 309 -39.36 -21.58 9.06
N ALA A 310 -40.44 -22.03 8.41
CA ALA A 310 -41.40 -22.94 9.02
C ALA A 310 -40.90 -24.39 9.06
N SER A 311 -40.11 -24.81 8.06
CA SER A 311 -39.35 -26.06 8.01
C SER A 311 -37.91 -25.80 7.53
N PHE A 312 -37.02 -26.75 7.83
CA PHE A 312 -35.61 -26.69 7.47
C PHE A 312 -35.16 -28.05 6.90
N GLU A 313 -34.50 -28.03 5.75
CA GLU A 313 -33.79 -29.18 5.20
C GLU A 313 -32.30 -29.05 5.55
N LYS A 314 -31.69 -30.12 6.06
CA LYS A 314 -30.29 -30.14 6.51
C LYS A 314 -29.42 -30.91 5.53
N HIS A 315 -28.37 -30.26 5.02
CA HIS A 315 -27.44 -30.81 4.04
C HIS A 315 -26.01 -30.79 4.60
N PRO A 316 -25.28 -31.92 4.60
CA PRO A 316 -23.88 -31.95 5.03
C PRO A 316 -22.98 -31.30 3.97
N ILE A 317 -21.93 -30.61 4.42
CA ILE A 317 -20.88 -30.07 3.56
C ILE A 317 -19.50 -30.63 3.95
N ASN A 318 -18.57 -30.66 3.01
CA ASN A 318 -17.23 -31.25 3.17
C ASN A 318 -16.10 -30.20 3.15
N PHE A 319 -16.43 -28.93 3.40
CA PHE A 319 -15.50 -27.81 3.47
C PHE A 319 -16.01 -26.77 4.48
N TYR A 320 -15.13 -25.87 4.91
CA TYR A 320 -15.45 -24.74 5.80
C TYR A 320 -15.84 -23.53 4.95
N MET A 321 -16.92 -22.82 5.32
CA MET A 321 -17.32 -21.56 4.67
C MET A 321 -16.88 -20.36 5.52
N ASP A 322 -16.03 -19.48 4.99
CA ASP A 322 -15.62 -18.23 5.65
C ASP A 322 -16.32 -16.99 5.06
N GLY A 323 -16.73 -17.05 3.80
CA GLY A 323 -17.47 -16.00 3.10
C GLY A 323 -18.54 -16.58 2.19
N LEU A 324 -19.61 -15.82 1.98
CA LEU A 324 -20.77 -16.19 1.17
C LEU A 324 -21.19 -14.99 0.32
N LEU A 325 -21.51 -15.23 -0.96
CA LEU A 325 -21.93 -14.20 -1.93
C LEU A 325 -23.12 -14.71 -2.77
N PHE A 326 -24.32 -14.19 -2.49
CA PHE A 326 -25.53 -14.47 -3.28
C PHE A 326 -25.44 -13.84 -4.68
N HIS A 327 -26.01 -14.50 -5.69
CA HIS A 327 -26.15 -13.91 -7.03
C HIS A 327 -27.17 -12.76 -7.01
N PRO A 328 -26.88 -11.59 -7.62
CA PRO A 328 -27.70 -10.38 -7.48
C PRO A 328 -29.14 -10.50 -8.03
N THR A 329 -29.41 -11.45 -8.93
CA THR A 329 -30.73 -11.65 -9.55
C THR A 329 -31.20 -13.11 -9.64
N GLN A 330 -30.53 -14.07 -8.99
CA GLN A 330 -30.85 -15.50 -9.13
C GLN A 330 -30.95 -16.14 -7.75
N GLU A 331 -32.18 -16.32 -7.30
CA GLU A 331 -32.54 -16.71 -5.92
C GLU A 331 -31.96 -18.04 -5.40
N ASN A 332 -31.43 -18.90 -6.28
CA ASN A 332 -30.86 -20.21 -5.92
C ASN A 332 -29.33 -20.28 -6.06
N TRP A 333 -28.68 -19.20 -6.51
CA TRP A 333 -27.27 -19.21 -6.93
C TRP A 333 -26.38 -18.49 -5.90
N LEU A 334 -25.34 -19.17 -5.41
CA LEU A 334 -24.39 -18.61 -4.44
C LEU A 334 -22.96 -19.05 -4.74
N LEU A 335 -21.99 -18.21 -4.40
CA LEU A 335 -20.59 -18.57 -4.21
C LEU A 335 -20.28 -18.64 -2.72
N ALA A 336 -19.40 -19.55 -2.32
CA ALA A 336 -18.82 -19.60 -0.98
C ALA A 336 -17.30 -19.72 -1.07
N SER A 337 -16.58 -18.97 -0.25
CA SER A 337 -15.13 -19.11 -0.07
C SER A 337 -14.81 -20.03 1.11
N SER A 338 -13.57 -20.53 1.14
CA SER A 338 -13.03 -21.33 2.24
C SER A 338 -11.62 -20.88 2.66
N PRO A 339 -11.22 -21.07 3.93
CA PRO A 339 -9.92 -20.65 4.45
C PRO A 339 -8.68 -21.28 3.78
N ASP A 340 -8.86 -22.34 2.99
CA ASP A 340 -7.82 -22.93 2.15
C ASP A 340 -7.78 -22.32 0.72
N ASN A 341 -8.30 -21.09 0.57
CA ASN A 341 -8.29 -20.28 -0.66
C ASN A 341 -9.01 -20.95 -1.84
N LYS A 342 -10.17 -21.58 -1.60
CA LYS A 342 -11.02 -22.15 -2.65
C LYS A 342 -12.33 -21.39 -2.75
N VAL A 343 -12.92 -21.42 -3.94
CA VAL A 343 -14.29 -20.93 -4.18
C VAL A 343 -15.14 -22.05 -4.72
N TYR A 344 -16.27 -22.27 -4.06
CA TYR A 344 -17.32 -23.22 -4.42
C TYR A 344 -18.54 -22.46 -4.95
N SER A 345 -19.33 -23.11 -5.81
CA SER A 345 -20.62 -22.61 -6.28
C SER A 345 -21.73 -23.60 -5.97
N THR A 346 -22.93 -23.06 -5.78
CA THR A 346 -24.18 -23.82 -5.76
C THR A 346 -25.20 -23.12 -6.65
N MET A 347 -26.03 -23.91 -7.33
CA MET A 347 -27.14 -23.43 -8.17
C MET A 347 -28.51 -23.94 -7.66
N ASP A 348 -28.52 -24.69 -6.55
CA ASP A 348 -29.68 -25.30 -5.92
C ASP A 348 -29.86 -24.85 -4.46
N PHE A 349 -29.42 -23.62 -4.16
CA PHE A 349 -29.49 -22.96 -2.86
C PHE A 349 -28.75 -23.71 -1.74
N GLY A 350 -27.59 -24.30 -2.04
CA GLY A 350 -26.70 -24.93 -1.06
C GLY A 350 -26.96 -26.41 -0.78
N ARG A 351 -27.88 -27.06 -1.52
CA ARG A 351 -28.11 -28.51 -1.44
C ARG A 351 -26.92 -29.30 -2.00
N LYS A 352 -26.24 -28.76 -3.02
CA LYS A 352 -25.02 -29.29 -3.62
C LYS A 352 -24.03 -28.17 -3.89
N TRP A 353 -22.75 -28.48 -3.73
CA TRP A 353 -21.64 -27.56 -3.94
C TRP A 353 -20.64 -28.15 -4.94
N GLN A 354 -20.12 -27.29 -5.81
CA GLN A 354 -19.14 -27.64 -6.84
C GLN A 354 -17.95 -26.66 -6.75
N LEU A 355 -16.74 -27.21 -6.68
CA LEU A 355 -15.50 -26.42 -6.72
C LEU A 355 -15.38 -25.66 -8.06
N VAL A 356 -15.15 -24.34 -7.98
CA VAL A 356 -14.95 -23.46 -9.14
C VAL A 356 -13.45 -23.23 -9.39
N SER A 357 -12.70 -22.88 -8.34
CA SER A 357 -11.25 -22.77 -8.40
C SER A 357 -10.61 -22.94 -7.04
N GLU A 358 -9.35 -23.37 -7.06
CA GLU A 358 -8.41 -23.31 -5.95
C GLU A 358 -7.49 -22.08 -6.11
N ASN A 359 -6.77 -21.74 -5.05
CA ASN A 359 -5.85 -20.59 -4.98
C ASN A 359 -6.50 -19.24 -5.34
N VAL A 360 -7.76 -19.02 -4.96
CA VAL A 360 -8.45 -17.72 -5.14
C VAL A 360 -8.08 -16.79 -3.99
N THR A 361 -7.73 -15.53 -4.29
CA THR A 361 -7.43 -14.54 -3.25
C THR A 361 -8.69 -14.23 -2.42
N PRO A 362 -8.63 -14.23 -1.07
CA PRO A 362 -9.79 -13.94 -0.21
C PRO A 362 -10.49 -12.63 -0.56
N GLY A 363 -11.82 -12.66 -0.64
CA GLY A 363 -12.66 -11.50 -1.00
C GLY A 363 -12.51 -10.98 -2.43
N ARG A 364 -11.74 -11.64 -3.30
CA ARG A 364 -11.50 -11.21 -4.71
C ARG A 364 -12.21 -12.10 -5.72
N PHE A 365 -13.48 -12.39 -5.46
CA PHE A 365 -14.37 -13.12 -6.37
C PHE A 365 -15.72 -12.41 -6.49
N PHE A 366 -16.23 -12.30 -7.72
CA PHE A 366 -17.41 -11.49 -8.06
C PHE A 366 -18.30 -12.20 -9.08
N TRP A 367 -19.61 -12.00 -8.98
CA TRP A 367 -20.59 -12.46 -9.97
C TRP A 367 -20.60 -11.61 -11.25
N ALA A 368 -21.14 -12.18 -12.33
CA ALA A 368 -21.49 -11.49 -13.57
C ALA A 368 -22.43 -10.28 -13.33
N GLN A 369 -22.18 -9.18 -14.03
CA GLN A 369 -23.09 -8.03 -14.04
C GLN A 369 -24.22 -8.27 -15.06
N THR A 370 -25.45 -8.38 -14.58
CA THR A 370 -26.63 -8.67 -15.40
C THR A 370 -26.80 -7.64 -16.53
N GLY A 371 -26.88 -8.14 -17.76
CA GLY A 371 -27.06 -7.33 -18.97
C GLY A 371 -25.76 -6.76 -19.57
N LEU A 372 -24.61 -6.98 -18.93
CA LEU A 372 -23.30 -6.60 -19.45
C LEU A 372 -22.43 -7.82 -19.79
N ASP A 373 -22.30 -8.76 -18.86
CA ASP A 373 -21.61 -10.03 -19.09
C ASP A 373 -22.50 -11.01 -19.86
N ARG A 374 -21.88 -11.86 -20.72
CA ARG A 374 -22.60 -12.72 -21.68
C ARG A 374 -23.38 -13.86 -21.01
N GLU A 375 -22.82 -14.44 -19.97
CA GLU A 375 -23.41 -15.55 -19.21
C GLU A 375 -23.59 -15.15 -17.75
N ALA A 376 -24.79 -15.35 -17.20
CA ALA A 376 -25.09 -15.00 -15.80
C ALA A 376 -24.34 -15.88 -14.78
N ASP A 377 -23.94 -17.11 -15.16
CA ASP A 377 -23.12 -17.99 -14.32
C ASP A 377 -21.61 -17.73 -14.48
N MET A 378 -21.21 -16.60 -15.08
CA MET A 378 -19.82 -16.16 -15.10
C MET A 378 -19.39 -15.66 -13.71
N VAL A 379 -18.18 -16.04 -13.32
CA VAL A 379 -17.49 -15.62 -12.10
C VAL A 379 -16.18 -14.96 -12.51
N HIS A 380 -15.92 -13.79 -11.94
CA HIS A 380 -14.67 -13.06 -12.04
C HIS A 380 -13.86 -13.33 -10.77
N MET A 381 -12.60 -13.74 -10.88
CA MET A 381 -11.79 -14.12 -9.72
C MET A 381 -10.31 -13.77 -9.89
N GLU A 382 -9.66 -13.41 -8.79
CA GLU A 382 -8.21 -13.28 -8.70
C GLU A 382 -7.60 -14.60 -8.22
N THR A 383 -6.71 -15.20 -9.02
CA THR A 383 -6.01 -16.45 -8.65
C THR A 383 -4.54 -16.19 -8.34
N HIS A 384 -4.12 -16.61 -7.14
CA HIS A 384 -2.76 -16.51 -6.61
C HIS A 384 -1.76 -17.39 -7.40
N ILE A 385 -0.55 -16.84 -7.63
CA ILE A 385 0.56 -17.51 -8.32
C ILE A 385 1.84 -17.35 -7.49
N ALA A 386 2.72 -18.36 -7.54
CA ALA A 386 4.02 -18.33 -6.88
C ALA A 386 4.83 -17.04 -7.17
N LYS A 387 5.63 -16.61 -6.18
CA LYS A 387 6.40 -15.35 -6.17
C LYS A 387 5.56 -14.06 -6.06
N GLY A 388 4.48 -14.08 -5.28
CA GLY A 388 3.76 -12.86 -4.88
C GLY A 388 2.96 -12.20 -6.02
N ARG A 389 2.45 -12.99 -6.97
CA ARG A 389 1.69 -12.50 -8.12
C ARG A 389 0.28 -13.07 -8.12
N ALA A 390 -0.59 -12.51 -8.95
CA ALA A 390 -1.90 -13.06 -9.27
C ALA A 390 -2.21 -13.00 -10.77
N GLN A 391 -3.33 -13.58 -11.16
CA GLN A 391 -3.96 -13.43 -12.47
C GLN A 391 -5.45 -13.14 -12.31
N TYR A 392 -5.98 -12.29 -13.18
CA TYR A 392 -7.42 -12.11 -13.36
C TYR A 392 -7.95 -13.22 -14.28
N VAL A 393 -8.85 -14.04 -13.74
CA VAL A 393 -9.48 -15.17 -14.44
C VAL A 393 -10.99 -14.97 -14.47
N THR A 394 -11.62 -15.24 -15.61
CA THR A 394 -13.08 -15.41 -15.71
C THR A 394 -13.43 -16.84 -16.09
N CYS A 395 -14.51 -17.36 -15.52
CA CYS A 395 -14.90 -18.75 -15.66
C CYS A 395 -16.41 -18.92 -15.46
N ARG A 396 -17.02 -19.97 -16.02
CA ARG A 396 -18.42 -20.33 -15.70
C ARG A 396 -18.46 -21.23 -14.48
N ALA A 397 -19.20 -20.83 -13.44
CA ALA A 397 -19.26 -21.49 -12.13
C ALA A 397 -19.46 -23.02 -12.21
N GLN A 398 -20.42 -23.47 -13.04
CA GLN A 398 -20.75 -24.88 -13.20
C GLN A 398 -19.79 -25.68 -14.10
N ARG A 399 -18.86 -25.02 -14.82
CA ARG A 399 -17.99 -25.64 -15.83
C ARG A 399 -16.57 -25.07 -15.85
N CYS A 400 -16.03 -24.72 -14.68
CA CYS A 400 -14.67 -24.18 -14.58
C CYS A 400 -13.60 -25.28 -14.60
N THR A 401 -13.36 -25.86 -15.78
CA THR A 401 -12.13 -26.61 -16.08
C THR A 401 -11.05 -25.64 -16.56
N GLU A 402 -9.77 -26.04 -16.46
CA GLU A 402 -8.65 -25.20 -16.91
C GLU A 402 -8.75 -24.81 -18.39
N SER A 403 -9.28 -25.70 -19.24
CA SER A 403 -9.58 -25.46 -20.65
C SER A 403 -10.58 -24.32 -20.92
N ASN A 404 -11.39 -23.96 -19.92
CA ASN A 404 -12.50 -23.02 -20.05
C ASN A 404 -12.22 -21.68 -19.34
N ARG A 405 -11.08 -21.56 -18.65
CA ARG A 405 -10.63 -20.32 -17.99
C ARG A 405 -10.24 -19.29 -19.05
N GLN A 406 -10.79 -18.09 -18.94
CA GLN A 406 -10.44 -16.96 -19.78
C GLN A 406 -9.58 -15.96 -19.00
N TYR A 407 -8.52 -15.47 -19.65
CA TYR A 407 -7.55 -14.55 -19.08
C TYR A 407 -7.72 -13.19 -19.77
N LEU A 408 -8.58 -12.33 -19.22
CA LEU A 408 -8.96 -11.06 -19.86
C LEU A 408 -7.88 -9.97 -19.74
N PHE A 409 -6.93 -10.14 -18.82
CA PHE A 409 -5.74 -9.29 -18.70
C PHE A 409 -4.50 -10.04 -19.25
N PRO A 410 -3.71 -9.46 -20.17
CA PRO A 410 -2.65 -10.16 -20.91
C PRO A 410 -1.35 -10.35 -20.11
N GLY A 411 -1.43 -10.46 -18.79
CA GLY A 411 -0.25 -10.55 -17.92
C GLY A 411 -0.59 -10.92 -16.47
N HIS A 412 0.39 -10.80 -15.59
CA HIS A 412 0.16 -10.91 -14.15
C HIS A 412 -0.30 -9.58 -13.57
N ILE A 413 -1.09 -9.66 -12.51
CA ILE A 413 -1.51 -8.52 -11.69
C ILE A 413 -0.94 -8.67 -10.28
N ASP A 414 -0.95 -7.57 -9.53
CA ASP A 414 -0.58 -7.56 -8.12
C ASP A 414 -1.69 -8.24 -7.27
N GLN A 415 -1.34 -8.76 -6.10
CA GLN A 415 -2.27 -9.44 -5.22
C GLN A 415 -3.22 -8.45 -4.53
N ASN A 416 -4.45 -8.86 -4.23
CA ASN A 416 -5.54 -8.01 -3.72
C ASN A 416 -5.90 -6.82 -4.63
N SER A 417 -5.63 -6.89 -5.93
CA SER A 417 -5.82 -5.75 -6.85
C SER A 417 -7.07 -5.82 -7.72
N LEU A 418 -7.68 -6.99 -7.88
CA LEU A 418 -8.91 -7.12 -8.68
C LEU A 418 -10.10 -6.45 -7.97
N VAL A 419 -10.76 -5.53 -8.67
CA VAL A 419 -12.07 -4.97 -8.27
C VAL A 419 -13.02 -5.03 -9.47
N VAL A 420 -14.18 -5.67 -9.31
CA VAL A 420 -15.27 -5.68 -10.30
C VAL A 420 -16.46 -4.96 -9.69
N GLN A 421 -16.88 -3.84 -10.27
CA GLN A 421 -17.97 -3.02 -9.73
C GLN A 421 -18.73 -2.31 -10.86
N ASP A 422 -20.06 -2.39 -10.86
CA ASP A 422 -20.95 -1.89 -11.90
C ASP A 422 -20.46 -2.26 -13.32
N ASN A 423 -20.06 -1.24 -14.10
CA ASN A 423 -19.63 -1.37 -15.50
C ASN A 423 -18.10 -1.48 -15.64
N TYR A 424 -17.36 -1.56 -14.53
CA TYR A 424 -15.90 -1.45 -14.49
C TYR A 424 -15.24 -2.73 -13.97
N VAL A 425 -14.00 -2.95 -14.41
CA VAL A 425 -13.03 -3.85 -13.78
C VAL A 425 -11.72 -3.09 -13.63
N PHE A 426 -11.14 -3.11 -12.42
CA PHE A 426 -9.84 -2.51 -12.11
C PHE A 426 -8.82 -3.58 -11.73
N VAL A 427 -7.56 -3.37 -12.11
CA VAL A 427 -6.40 -4.18 -11.70
C VAL A 427 -5.16 -3.30 -11.52
N GLN A 428 -4.23 -3.73 -10.67
CA GLN A 428 -2.92 -3.08 -10.46
C GLN A 428 -1.80 -3.98 -11.01
N VAL A 429 -0.75 -3.38 -11.57
CA VAL A 429 0.49 -4.06 -11.97
C VAL A 429 1.69 -3.23 -11.57
N THR A 430 2.55 -3.75 -10.71
CA THR A 430 3.81 -3.12 -10.31
C THR A 430 4.97 -3.61 -11.17
N LYS A 431 5.73 -2.67 -11.77
CA LYS A 431 6.95 -2.97 -12.53
C LYS A 431 8.08 -2.09 -12.03
N SER A 432 9.21 -2.71 -11.68
CA SER A 432 10.42 -2.02 -11.19
C SER A 432 10.17 -1.04 -10.04
N GLY A 433 9.22 -1.36 -9.15
CA GLY A 433 8.81 -0.52 -8.02
C GLY A 433 7.76 0.56 -8.34
N GLN A 434 7.37 0.73 -9.61
CA GLN A 434 6.31 1.65 -10.02
C GLN A 434 4.98 0.90 -10.22
N ALA A 435 3.97 1.25 -9.43
CA ALA A 435 2.59 0.77 -9.63
C ALA A 435 1.97 1.38 -10.89
N SER A 436 1.10 0.62 -11.57
CA SER A 436 0.30 1.09 -12.70
C SER A 436 -1.07 0.46 -12.68
N TYR A 437 -2.10 1.30 -12.73
CA TYR A 437 -3.50 0.91 -12.63
C TYR A 437 -4.15 0.83 -14.01
N PHE A 438 -5.04 -0.15 -14.20
CA PHE A 438 -5.75 -0.38 -15.45
C PHE A 438 -7.24 -0.50 -15.20
N VAL A 439 -8.04 0.01 -16.14
CA VAL A 439 -9.51 -0.05 -16.13
C VAL A 439 -10.02 -0.75 -17.39
N SER A 440 -11.02 -1.61 -17.26
CA SER A 440 -11.87 -2.07 -18.34
C SER A 440 -13.28 -1.52 -18.10
N TYR A 441 -13.79 -0.73 -19.05
CA TYR A 441 -15.17 -0.23 -19.04
C TYR A 441 -16.02 -1.09 -19.97
N MET A 442 -17.23 -1.45 -19.55
CA MET A 442 -18.16 -2.30 -20.30
C MET A 442 -17.53 -3.62 -20.80
N ARG A 443 -16.56 -4.16 -20.05
CA ARG A 443 -15.75 -5.35 -20.40
C ARG A 443 -14.93 -5.22 -21.70
N GLU A 444 -14.66 -3.99 -22.16
CA GLU A 444 -13.71 -3.73 -23.25
C GLU A 444 -12.25 -4.06 -22.85
N SER A 445 -11.31 -3.97 -23.81
CA SER A 445 -9.88 -4.06 -23.54
C SER A 445 -9.42 -3.07 -22.46
N PHE A 446 -8.60 -3.55 -21.52
CA PHE A 446 -8.02 -2.73 -20.46
C PHE A 446 -7.22 -1.54 -20.99
N LYS A 447 -7.46 -0.37 -20.40
CA LYS A 447 -6.79 0.91 -20.68
C LYS A 447 -6.05 1.34 -19.41
N GLN A 448 -4.82 1.85 -19.53
CA GLN A 448 -4.08 2.35 -18.37
C GLN A 448 -4.74 3.63 -17.84
N ILE A 449 -4.96 3.70 -16.54
CA ILE A 449 -5.49 4.90 -15.87
C ILE A 449 -4.49 6.05 -16.00
N GLN A 450 -4.99 7.24 -16.33
CA GLN A 450 -4.22 8.47 -16.46
C GLN A 450 -4.55 9.39 -15.26
N LEU A 451 -3.62 9.41 -14.29
CA LEU A 451 -3.52 10.42 -13.23
C LEU A 451 -2.72 11.64 -13.74
N PRO A 452 -2.68 12.78 -13.02
CA PRO A 452 -1.77 13.89 -13.35
C PRO A 452 -0.33 13.42 -13.49
N LYS A 453 0.42 13.94 -14.47
CA LYS A 453 1.74 13.39 -14.88
C LYS A 453 2.78 13.26 -13.76
N TYR A 454 2.71 14.11 -12.72
CA TYR A 454 3.61 14.11 -11.57
C TYR A 454 2.97 13.61 -10.26
N CYS A 455 1.68 13.23 -10.30
CA CYS A 455 1.03 12.43 -9.26
C CYS A 455 1.53 10.98 -9.42
N LEU A 456 2.68 10.67 -8.80
CA LEU A 456 3.14 9.29 -8.64
C LEU A 456 2.35 8.64 -7.49
N PRO A 457 1.48 7.65 -7.74
CA PRO A 457 0.70 6.99 -6.69
C PRO A 457 1.58 6.02 -5.89
N LYS A 458 1.45 6.05 -4.56
CA LYS A 458 1.87 4.96 -3.67
C LYS A 458 0.80 3.87 -3.61
N ASP A 459 -0.46 4.28 -3.53
CA ASP A 459 -1.64 3.44 -3.34
C ASP A 459 -2.88 4.12 -3.97
N MET A 460 -3.89 3.34 -4.36
CA MET A 460 -5.13 3.84 -4.99
C MET A 460 -6.32 2.93 -4.67
N HIS A 461 -7.36 3.50 -4.07
CA HIS A 461 -8.59 2.81 -3.67
C HIS A 461 -9.80 3.35 -4.43
N ILE A 462 -10.65 2.47 -4.95
CA ILE A 462 -11.92 2.85 -5.60
C ILE A 462 -12.98 3.05 -4.51
N ILE A 463 -13.57 4.24 -4.44
CA ILE A 463 -14.60 4.60 -3.45
C ILE A 463 -16.00 4.32 -3.99
N SER A 464 -16.27 4.67 -5.25
CA SER A 464 -17.59 4.48 -5.87
C SER A 464 -17.54 4.57 -7.39
N THR A 465 -18.44 3.84 -8.06
CA THR A 465 -18.62 3.81 -9.52
C THR A 465 -19.98 4.35 -10.00
N ASP A 466 -20.77 4.93 -9.08
CA ASP A 466 -22.17 5.35 -9.30
C ASP A 466 -22.35 6.31 -10.50
N LYS A 467 -23.43 6.08 -11.25
CA LYS A 467 -23.84 6.86 -12.43
C LYS A 467 -22.72 7.08 -13.45
N LYS A 468 -21.97 6.01 -13.75
CA LYS A 468 -20.96 5.97 -14.82
C LYS A 468 -19.84 7.01 -14.63
N GLN A 469 -19.36 7.15 -13.39
CA GLN A 469 -18.18 7.93 -13.04
C GLN A 469 -17.47 7.26 -11.86
N VAL A 470 -16.13 7.30 -11.82
CA VAL A 470 -15.32 6.67 -10.78
C VAL A 470 -14.79 7.74 -9.81
N PHE A 471 -15.01 7.52 -8.52
CA PHE A 471 -14.34 8.23 -7.43
C PHE A 471 -13.23 7.33 -6.87
N ALA A 472 -12.03 7.86 -6.74
CA ALA A 472 -10.89 7.15 -6.16
C ALA A 472 -10.14 8.02 -5.14
N ALA A 473 -9.67 7.39 -4.07
CA ALA A 473 -8.66 7.97 -3.17
C ALA A 473 -7.28 7.53 -3.68
N VAL A 474 -6.37 8.47 -3.89
CA VAL A 474 -4.98 8.20 -4.30
C VAL A 474 -4.04 8.76 -3.23
N GLN A 475 -3.09 7.95 -2.75
CA GLN A 475 -2.01 8.45 -1.90
C GLN A 475 -0.83 8.86 -2.79
N GLU A 476 -0.46 10.13 -2.76
CA GLU A 476 0.62 10.68 -3.58
C GLU A 476 2.00 10.44 -2.92
N TRP A 477 3.07 10.35 -3.72
CA TRP A 477 4.41 9.99 -3.24
C TRP A 477 4.95 10.90 -2.12
N ASN A 478 4.55 12.17 -2.11
CA ASN A 478 4.90 13.19 -1.12
C ASN A 478 3.95 13.21 0.11
N GLN A 479 2.80 12.54 0.04
CA GLN A 479 1.84 12.47 1.14
C GLN A 479 2.21 11.35 2.13
N ASN A 480 2.29 11.72 3.41
CA ASN A 480 2.32 10.78 4.52
C ASN A 480 0.90 10.71 5.13
N ASP A 481 0.33 9.51 5.15
CA ASP A 481 -0.97 9.13 5.73
C ASP A 481 -2.19 10.01 5.36
N THR A 482 -2.12 10.67 4.22
CA THR A 482 -3.20 11.46 3.59
C THR A 482 -3.43 10.98 2.16
N TYR A 483 -4.67 11.08 1.68
CA TYR A 483 -5.07 10.71 0.32
C TYR A 483 -5.76 11.90 -0.36
N SER A 484 -5.63 12.02 -1.68
CA SER A 484 -6.35 12.97 -2.52
C SER A 484 -7.55 12.29 -3.19
N LEU A 485 -8.71 12.97 -3.24
CA LEU A 485 -9.89 12.55 -4.00
C LEU A 485 -9.70 12.88 -5.48
N TYR A 486 -9.82 11.86 -6.34
CA TYR A 486 -9.76 11.97 -7.79
C TYR A 486 -11.08 11.48 -8.42
N ILE A 487 -11.51 12.17 -9.48
CA ILE A 487 -12.77 11.93 -10.20
C ILE A 487 -12.49 11.68 -11.69
N SER A 488 -13.03 10.60 -12.24
CA SER A 488 -12.79 10.18 -13.63
C SER A 488 -13.73 10.80 -14.67
N ASP A 489 -13.37 10.61 -15.95
CA ASP A 489 -14.31 10.59 -17.07
C ASP A 489 -15.19 9.32 -17.06
N SER A 490 -16.14 9.19 -18.00
CA SER A 490 -17.14 8.10 -17.93
C SER A 490 -16.59 6.69 -18.25
N PRO A 491 -15.59 6.53 -19.14
CA PRO A 491 -14.79 5.31 -19.25
C PRO A 491 -13.91 4.96 -18.03
N GLY A 492 -13.75 5.84 -17.04
CA GLY A 492 -12.91 5.59 -15.87
C GLY A 492 -11.40 5.69 -16.13
N VAL A 493 -10.97 6.39 -17.19
CA VAL A 493 -9.58 6.45 -17.66
C VAL A 493 -8.86 7.73 -17.21
N TYR A 494 -9.52 8.89 -17.33
CA TYR A 494 -8.89 10.20 -17.16
C TYR A 494 -9.34 10.87 -15.86
N PHE A 495 -8.47 10.86 -14.85
CA PHE A 495 -8.77 11.36 -13.51
C PHE A 495 -8.28 12.79 -13.28
N THR A 496 -9.12 13.58 -12.61
CA THR A 496 -8.87 14.97 -12.23
C THR A 496 -9.03 15.14 -10.72
N LEU A 497 -8.21 15.99 -10.10
CA LEU A 497 -8.23 16.26 -8.66
C LEU A 497 -9.55 16.94 -8.26
N SER A 498 -10.12 16.50 -7.13
CA SER A 498 -11.40 16.98 -6.60
C SER A 498 -11.26 17.55 -5.18
N LEU A 499 -10.52 16.88 -4.28
CA LEU A 499 -10.29 17.33 -2.91
C LEU A 499 -9.02 16.70 -2.34
N GLU A 500 -7.99 17.51 -2.04
CA GLU A 500 -6.75 17.03 -1.42
C GLU A 500 -6.95 16.67 0.06
N ASN A 501 -6.02 15.89 0.62
CA ASN A 501 -5.87 15.63 2.06
C ASN A 501 -7.15 15.13 2.77
N LEU A 502 -7.85 14.19 2.15
CA LEU A 502 -8.94 13.45 2.79
C LEU A 502 -8.49 12.81 4.10
N ARG A 503 -9.40 12.78 5.08
CA ARG A 503 -9.27 11.96 6.28
C ARG A 503 -9.54 10.50 5.91
N THR A 504 -8.52 9.66 6.11
CA THR A 504 -8.59 8.21 5.94
C THR A 504 -8.29 7.48 7.24
N ARG A 505 -8.81 6.25 7.38
CA ARG A 505 -8.57 5.34 8.51
C ARG A 505 -8.30 3.93 7.96
N ARG A 506 -7.33 3.20 8.53
CA ARG A 506 -7.03 1.82 8.14
C ARG A 506 -7.61 0.83 9.16
N GLU A 507 -8.34 -0.17 8.68
CA GLU A 507 -8.92 -1.25 9.49
C GLU A 507 -7.85 -2.31 9.85
N PRO A 508 -8.08 -3.17 10.87
CA PRO A 508 -7.16 -4.27 11.19
C PRO A 508 -6.91 -5.22 10.02
N GLY A 509 -7.93 -5.52 9.22
CA GLY A 509 -7.84 -6.28 7.96
C GLY A 509 -7.11 -5.55 6.81
N GLY A 510 -6.59 -4.34 7.04
CA GLY A 510 -5.79 -3.59 6.07
C GLY A 510 -6.56 -2.69 5.12
N ASN A 511 -7.89 -2.79 5.04
CA ASN A 511 -8.75 -1.89 4.26
C ASN A 511 -8.54 -0.42 4.64
N VAL A 512 -8.69 0.50 3.68
CA VAL A 512 -8.67 1.95 3.93
C VAL A 512 -10.08 2.52 3.77
N LEU A 513 -10.67 2.96 4.87
CA LEU A 513 -11.90 3.74 4.90
C LEU A 513 -11.59 5.22 4.63
N VAL A 514 -12.42 5.84 3.81
CA VAL A 514 -12.39 7.29 3.51
C VAL A 514 -13.58 7.94 4.18
N ASP A 515 -13.36 9.03 4.93
CA ASP A 515 -14.43 9.78 5.60
C ASP A 515 -15.20 10.65 4.57
N MET A 516 -16.01 10.00 3.73
CA MET A 516 -16.83 10.60 2.67
C MET A 516 -18.23 9.99 2.66
N TYR A 517 -19.27 10.83 2.68
CA TYR A 517 -20.67 10.40 2.69
C TYR A 517 -21.44 10.93 1.49
N LYS A 518 -22.20 10.06 0.82
CA LYS A 518 -23.10 10.40 -0.30
C LYS A 518 -24.52 10.55 0.22
N VAL A 519 -25.17 11.67 -0.08
CA VAL A 519 -26.56 11.90 0.32
C VAL A 519 -27.51 11.05 -0.53
N GLU A 520 -28.43 10.33 0.12
CA GLU A 520 -29.49 9.58 -0.57
C GLU A 520 -30.58 10.52 -1.11
N GLY A 521 -31.25 10.10 -2.19
CA GLY A 521 -32.39 10.82 -2.79
C GLY A 521 -32.06 12.06 -3.63
N ILE A 522 -30.87 12.67 -3.48
CA ILE A 522 -30.46 13.85 -4.25
C ILE A 522 -29.11 13.62 -4.93
N ASN A 523 -29.03 13.90 -6.23
CA ASN A 523 -27.80 13.70 -7.00
C ASN A 523 -26.80 14.86 -6.79
N GLY A 524 -25.51 14.53 -6.70
CA GLY A 524 -24.42 15.51 -6.67
C GLY A 524 -24.04 16.06 -5.29
N ILE A 525 -24.76 15.70 -4.23
CA ILE A 525 -24.48 16.13 -2.86
C ILE A 525 -23.67 15.08 -2.10
N PHE A 526 -22.51 15.50 -1.60
CA PHE A 526 -21.62 14.67 -0.78
C PHE A 526 -21.00 15.51 0.34
N PHE A 527 -20.66 14.86 1.45
CA PHE A 527 -19.79 15.39 2.49
C PHE A 527 -18.44 14.68 2.45
N ALA A 528 -17.37 15.37 2.83
CA ALA A 528 -16.05 14.79 3.04
C ALA A 528 -15.30 15.51 4.17
N ASN A 529 -14.53 14.76 4.96
CA ASN A 529 -13.63 15.33 5.96
C ASN A 529 -12.22 15.51 5.36
N LYS A 530 -11.70 16.74 5.39
CA LYS A 530 -10.35 17.10 4.92
C LYS A 530 -9.48 17.53 6.10
N LEU A 531 -8.21 17.16 6.07
CA LEU A 531 -7.17 17.67 6.98
C LEU A 531 -6.66 19.02 6.44
N VAL A 532 -6.78 20.08 7.26
CA VAL A 532 -6.36 21.46 6.96
C VAL A 532 -5.59 21.97 8.17
N ASP A 533 -4.29 22.24 7.99
CA ASP A 533 -3.39 22.72 9.05
C ASP A 533 -3.38 21.81 10.30
N HIS A 534 -3.46 20.49 10.06
CA HIS A 534 -3.64 19.40 11.04
C HIS A 534 -5.02 19.32 11.73
N GLU A 535 -5.90 20.31 11.58
CA GLU A 535 -7.30 20.23 12.00
C GLU A 535 -8.14 19.43 11.00
N VAL A 536 -9.06 18.58 11.47
CA VAL A 536 -10.01 17.87 10.58
C VAL A 536 -11.27 18.71 10.40
N LYS A 537 -11.61 19.06 9.16
CA LYS A 537 -12.75 19.95 8.82
C LYS A 537 -13.67 19.30 7.78
N THR A 538 -14.98 19.40 8.01
CA THR A 538 -16.02 18.86 7.12
C THR A 538 -16.42 19.84 6.02
N PHE A 539 -16.47 19.35 4.79
CA PHE A 539 -16.89 20.09 3.59
C PHE A 539 -18.11 19.42 2.93
N ILE A 540 -18.92 20.22 2.22
CA ILE A 540 -20.02 19.79 1.35
C ILE A 540 -19.77 20.22 -0.10
N THR A 541 -20.18 19.39 -1.06
CA THR A 541 -20.33 19.73 -2.49
C THR A 541 -21.80 19.67 -2.90
N TYR A 542 -22.20 20.49 -3.87
CA TYR A 542 -23.49 20.38 -4.58
C TYR A 542 -23.35 20.04 -6.08
N ASN A 543 -22.12 19.98 -6.60
CA ASN A 543 -21.79 19.64 -7.99
C ASN A 543 -20.83 18.45 -8.07
N LYS A 544 -21.18 17.36 -7.36
CA LYS A 544 -20.55 16.03 -7.48
C LYS A 544 -19.04 15.99 -7.18
N GLY A 545 -18.50 16.99 -6.47
CA GLY A 545 -17.10 17.08 -6.06
C GLY A 545 -16.26 18.08 -6.86
N GLN A 546 -16.84 18.85 -7.77
CA GLN A 546 -16.13 19.91 -8.50
C GLN A 546 -15.79 21.12 -7.61
N THR A 547 -16.67 21.48 -6.66
CA THR A 547 -16.42 22.56 -5.69
C THR A 547 -16.93 22.19 -4.30
N TRP A 548 -16.11 22.49 -3.29
CA TRP A 548 -16.35 22.16 -1.90
C TRP A 548 -16.43 23.42 -1.02
N ALA A 549 -17.29 23.41 -0.01
CA ALA A 549 -17.45 24.52 0.94
C ALA A 549 -17.60 23.99 2.38
N LEU A 550 -17.15 24.77 3.36
CA LEU A 550 -17.39 24.48 4.78
C LEU A 550 -18.88 24.56 5.13
N LEU A 551 -19.30 23.78 6.12
CA LEU A 551 -20.67 23.79 6.65
C LEU A 551 -20.93 25.02 7.52
N GLN A 552 -22.03 25.71 7.23
CA GLN A 552 -22.53 26.80 8.08
C GLN A 552 -23.06 26.21 9.40
N ALA A 553 -22.54 26.69 10.51
CA ALA A 553 -23.02 26.32 11.85
C ALA A 553 -24.43 26.88 12.12
N PRO A 554 -25.23 26.22 12.97
CA PRO A 554 -26.52 26.74 13.41
C PRO A 554 -26.36 28.05 14.19
N ASN A 555 -27.32 28.97 14.03
CA ASN A 555 -27.31 30.27 14.72
C ASN A 555 -27.67 30.16 16.22
N THR A 556 -28.20 29.02 16.66
CA THR A 556 -28.67 28.77 18.04
C THR A 556 -28.38 27.34 18.50
N ASP A 557 -28.15 27.18 19.81
CA ASP A 557 -28.02 25.88 20.48
C ASP A 557 -29.39 25.21 20.78
N VAL A 558 -29.37 24.06 21.44
CA VAL A 558 -30.57 23.30 21.85
C VAL A 558 -31.44 24.06 22.87
N ALA A 559 -30.85 24.97 23.64
CA ALA A 559 -31.56 25.81 24.62
C ALA A 559 -32.09 27.12 24.02
N GLY A 560 -31.75 27.44 22.76
CA GLY A 560 -32.13 28.65 22.05
C GLY A 560 -31.19 29.84 22.26
N ASN A 561 -30.02 29.66 22.89
CA ASN A 561 -29.01 30.71 23.00
C ASN A 561 -28.34 30.93 21.64
N SER A 562 -27.93 32.17 21.33
CA SER A 562 -27.25 32.48 20.07
C SER A 562 -25.81 31.95 20.06
N LEU A 563 -25.45 31.22 19.00
CA LEU A 563 -24.10 30.69 18.76
C LEU A 563 -23.33 31.62 17.82
N HIS A 564 -22.20 32.16 18.29
CA HIS A 564 -21.34 33.03 17.50
C HIS A 564 -20.24 32.22 16.78
N CYS A 565 -20.60 31.53 15.71
CA CYS A 565 -19.69 30.74 14.87
C CYS A 565 -19.69 31.28 13.44
N ILE A 566 -18.52 31.73 12.96
CA ILE A 566 -18.36 32.46 11.70
C ILE A 566 -17.28 31.80 10.82
N LEU A 567 -17.65 31.52 9.56
CA LEU A 567 -16.75 31.00 8.54
C LEU A 567 -15.65 32.02 8.16
N PRO A 568 -14.42 31.58 7.84
CA PRO A 568 -13.95 30.18 7.76
C PRO A 568 -13.38 29.65 9.08
N PHE A 569 -13.28 30.47 10.13
CA PHE A 569 -12.59 30.13 11.38
C PHE A 569 -13.37 29.14 12.25
N CYS A 570 -14.69 29.20 12.21
CA CYS A 570 -15.58 28.29 12.92
C CYS A 570 -16.64 27.75 11.98
N SER A 571 -16.91 26.44 12.04
CA SER A 571 -17.86 25.73 11.20
C SER A 571 -18.55 24.59 11.95
N LEU A 572 -19.58 24.00 11.32
CA LEU A 572 -20.09 22.69 11.72
C LEU A 572 -19.18 21.59 11.18
N HIS A 573 -18.88 20.60 12.02
CA HIS A 573 -18.07 19.44 11.69
C HIS A 573 -18.84 18.17 12.03
N LEU A 574 -18.81 17.18 11.15
CA LEU A 574 -19.61 15.97 11.23
C LEU A 574 -18.73 14.72 11.23
N HIS A 575 -19.12 13.76 12.05
CA HIS A 575 -18.57 12.42 12.03
C HIS A 575 -19.22 11.65 10.87
N LEU A 576 -18.43 11.37 9.83
CA LEU A 576 -18.88 10.72 8.58
C LEU A 576 -18.63 9.20 8.59
N ASP A 577 -18.42 8.62 9.77
CA ASP A 577 -18.08 7.21 9.94
C ASP A 577 -19.32 6.31 9.91
N MET A 578 -19.28 5.35 9.00
CA MET A 578 -20.24 4.24 8.94
C MET A 578 -19.80 3.13 9.90
N PRO A 579 -20.71 2.55 10.71
CA PRO A 579 -20.38 1.45 11.61
C PRO A 579 -20.24 0.13 10.84
N VAL A 580 -19.24 -0.67 11.20
CA VAL A 580 -19.04 -2.02 10.65
C VAL A 580 -20.19 -2.97 11.02
N ASN A 581 -20.85 -2.74 12.16
CA ASN A 581 -22.02 -3.50 12.60
C ASN A 581 -23.33 -2.83 12.11
N PRO A 582 -24.10 -3.45 11.19
CA PRO A 582 -25.32 -2.87 10.63
C PRO A 582 -26.51 -2.83 11.60
N TYR A 583 -26.42 -3.49 12.77
CA TYR A 583 -27.43 -3.39 13.83
C TYR A 583 -27.25 -2.15 14.72
N LEU A 584 -26.09 -1.50 14.63
CA LEU A 584 -25.83 -0.23 15.31
C LEU A 584 -26.18 0.95 14.39
N PRO A 585 -26.73 2.04 14.95
CA PRO A 585 -27.00 3.26 14.21
C PRO A 585 -25.68 3.93 13.81
N GLY A 586 -25.61 4.46 12.58
CA GLY A 586 -24.44 5.22 12.13
C GLY A 586 -24.40 6.65 12.65
N ARG A 587 -23.34 7.39 12.34
CA ARG A 587 -23.21 8.79 12.74
C ARG A 587 -23.84 9.79 11.77
N ILE A 588 -24.20 9.37 10.56
CA ILE A 588 -24.88 10.20 9.57
C ILE A 588 -25.95 9.39 8.81
N PHE A 589 -27.12 10.01 8.63
CA PHE A 589 -28.30 9.41 8.03
C PHE A 589 -28.93 10.33 6.97
N SER A 590 -29.27 9.75 5.83
CA SER A 590 -30.18 10.30 4.83
C SER A 590 -30.97 9.14 4.20
N LYS A 591 -32.11 9.44 3.58
CA LYS A 591 -32.92 8.43 2.88
C LYS A 591 -33.47 8.94 1.55
N ASP A 592 -33.49 8.08 0.54
CA ASP A 592 -34.11 8.34 -0.78
C ASP A 592 -35.60 8.71 -0.69
N SER A 593 -36.25 8.21 0.37
CA SER A 593 -37.65 8.45 0.70
C SER A 593 -37.91 9.80 1.35
N ALA A 594 -36.88 10.42 1.94
CA ALA A 594 -36.95 11.66 2.72
C ALA A 594 -35.99 12.74 2.20
N PRO A 595 -36.06 13.12 0.90
CA PRO A 595 -35.06 13.99 0.28
C PRO A 595 -34.92 15.35 0.98
N GLY A 596 -33.67 15.74 1.22
CA GLY A 596 -33.29 16.98 1.90
C GLY A 596 -33.20 16.89 3.43
N ILE A 597 -33.74 15.83 4.03
CA ILE A 597 -33.56 15.55 5.46
C ILE A 597 -32.27 14.75 5.65
N ILE A 598 -31.33 15.31 6.42
CA ILE A 598 -30.06 14.67 6.78
C ILE A 598 -29.83 14.90 8.27
N VAL A 599 -29.53 13.84 9.01
CA VAL A 599 -29.24 13.86 10.45
C VAL A 599 -27.79 13.41 10.64
N ALA A 600 -27.02 14.11 11.48
CA ALA A 600 -25.62 13.76 11.71
C ALA A 600 -25.14 14.12 13.13
N THR A 601 -24.29 13.27 13.70
CA THR A 601 -23.53 13.52 14.93
C THR A 601 -22.25 14.30 14.57
N GLY A 602 -21.90 15.30 15.39
CA GLY A 602 -20.81 16.22 15.09
C GLY A 602 -20.52 17.20 16.22
N ASN A 603 -19.83 18.29 15.90
CA ASN A 603 -19.55 19.40 16.81
C ASN A 603 -19.43 20.73 16.05
N ILE A 604 -19.44 21.84 16.78
CA ILE A 604 -19.18 23.18 16.25
C ILE A 604 -17.83 23.64 16.81
N GLY A 605 -16.95 24.17 15.96
CA GLY A 605 -15.62 24.62 16.38
C GLY A 605 -14.69 24.91 15.21
N THR A 606 -13.38 24.85 15.47
CA THR A 606 -12.32 24.93 14.47
C THR A 606 -12.00 23.56 13.86
N GLU A 607 -12.20 22.47 14.61
CA GLU A 607 -11.92 21.08 14.20
C GLU A 607 -13.02 20.10 14.62
N LEU A 608 -13.04 18.92 13.97
CA LEU A 608 -13.86 17.77 14.34
C LEU A 608 -13.36 17.13 15.64
N SER A 609 -14.16 17.20 16.70
CA SER A 609 -13.83 16.67 18.03
C SER A 609 -14.61 15.40 18.36
N SER A 610 -13.96 14.49 19.10
CA SER A 610 -14.58 13.26 19.63
C SER A 610 -15.10 13.40 21.07
N THR A 611 -14.80 14.51 21.76
CA THR A 611 -15.16 14.71 23.18
C THR A 611 -16.37 15.63 23.37
N SER A 612 -16.46 16.69 22.57
CA SER A 612 -17.69 17.45 22.40
C SER A 612 -18.49 16.82 21.25
N LEU A 613 -19.62 16.20 21.56
CA LEU A 613 -20.56 15.66 20.58
C LEU A 613 -21.89 16.42 20.65
N GLY A 614 -22.69 16.28 19.61
CA GLY A 614 -24.05 16.79 19.51
C GLY A 614 -24.68 16.31 18.21
N MET A 615 -26.01 16.25 18.17
CA MET A 615 -26.74 15.87 16.96
C MET A 615 -27.31 17.08 16.24
N PHE A 616 -27.14 17.09 14.93
CA PHE A 616 -27.56 18.16 14.03
C PHE A 616 -28.46 17.60 12.94
N ILE A 617 -29.40 18.42 12.47
CA ILE A 617 -30.32 18.07 11.38
C ILE A 617 -30.48 19.24 10.41
N THR A 618 -30.52 18.91 9.13
CA THR A 618 -30.98 19.77 8.04
C THR A 618 -32.31 19.25 7.52
N SER A 619 -33.16 20.15 7.04
CA SER A 619 -34.40 19.86 6.30
C SER A 619 -34.37 20.32 4.82
N ASP A 620 -33.26 20.92 4.38
CA ASP A 620 -33.08 21.61 3.09
C ASP A 620 -31.80 21.21 2.33
N ALA A 621 -31.34 19.97 2.53
CA ALA A 621 -30.10 19.41 1.96
C ALA A 621 -28.81 20.17 2.33
N GLY A 622 -28.69 20.60 3.58
CA GLY A 622 -27.45 21.10 4.17
C GLY A 622 -27.22 22.61 4.04
N ASN A 623 -28.22 23.36 3.57
CA ASN A 623 -28.16 24.82 3.50
C ASN A 623 -28.35 25.45 4.89
N SER A 624 -29.25 24.90 5.71
CA SER A 624 -29.44 25.29 7.11
C SER A 624 -29.48 24.09 8.05
N TRP A 625 -28.71 24.20 9.14
CA TRP A 625 -28.62 23.20 10.18
C TRP A 625 -29.24 23.73 11.48
N ARG A 626 -29.76 22.82 12.30
CA ARG A 626 -30.17 23.06 13.70
C ARG A 626 -29.66 21.93 14.58
N GLN A 627 -29.24 22.25 15.80
CA GLN A 627 -28.92 21.23 16.81
C GLN A 627 -30.22 20.69 17.42
N ILE A 628 -30.25 19.38 17.71
CA ILE A 628 -31.42 18.69 18.27
C ILE A 628 -31.12 17.97 19.59
N PHE A 629 -29.91 17.46 19.78
CA PHE A 629 -29.49 16.80 21.02
C PHE A 629 -28.03 17.13 21.37
N GLU A 630 -27.68 17.02 22.65
CA GLU A 630 -26.31 17.14 23.19
C GLU A 630 -25.59 15.77 23.28
N GLU A 631 -26.34 14.67 23.19
CA GLU A 631 -25.82 13.29 23.26
C GLU A 631 -26.00 12.56 21.91
N GLU A 632 -25.18 11.56 21.65
CA GLU A 632 -25.28 10.69 20.48
C GLU A 632 -26.46 9.70 20.64
N LEU A 633 -27.47 9.83 19.79
CA LEU A 633 -28.63 8.94 19.70
C LEU A 633 -28.71 8.27 18.33
N GLY A 634 -29.22 7.05 18.26
CA GLY A 634 -29.65 6.48 16.98
C GLY A 634 -30.91 7.17 16.48
N VAL A 635 -31.04 7.35 15.16
CA VAL A 635 -32.22 7.96 14.54
C VAL A 635 -32.74 7.13 13.37
N TRP A 636 -34.06 6.91 13.35
CA TRP A 636 -34.76 6.15 12.31
C TRP A 636 -35.89 6.96 11.67
N PHE A 637 -36.12 6.73 10.37
CA PHE A 637 -37.11 7.43 9.54
C PHE A 637 -38.37 6.57 9.40
N LEU A 638 -39.49 7.03 9.94
CA LEU A 638 -40.80 6.39 9.81
C LEU A 638 -41.57 6.96 8.61
N ASP A 639 -42.39 6.14 7.94
CA ASP A 639 -43.29 6.57 6.85
C ASP A 639 -42.61 7.54 5.87
N ASN A 640 -41.56 7.06 5.20
CA ASN A 640 -40.76 7.84 4.23
C ASN A 640 -40.20 9.16 4.79
N GLY A 641 -39.83 9.19 6.08
CA GLY A 641 -39.33 10.39 6.77
C GLY A 641 -40.43 11.34 7.25
N GLY A 642 -41.69 10.91 7.21
CA GLY A 642 -42.80 11.66 7.79
C GLY A 642 -42.71 11.82 9.30
N ALA A 643 -42.06 10.89 10.01
CA ALA A 643 -41.64 11.08 11.39
C ALA A 643 -40.23 10.54 11.62
N LEU A 644 -39.57 11.07 12.65
CA LEU A 644 -38.25 10.65 13.10
C LEU A 644 -38.36 10.09 14.51
N VAL A 645 -37.75 8.93 14.78
CA VAL A 645 -37.59 8.37 16.13
C VAL A 645 -36.13 8.49 16.52
N ALA A 646 -35.85 9.00 17.73
CA ALA A 646 -34.51 9.04 18.30
C ALA A 646 -34.46 8.29 19.64
N VAL A 647 -33.43 7.45 19.83
CA VAL A 647 -33.20 6.73 21.09
C VAL A 647 -31.71 6.39 21.29
N SER A 648 -31.24 6.42 22.54
CA SER A 648 -29.88 5.99 22.87
C SER A 648 -29.79 4.47 22.84
N LEU A 649 -28.82 3.94 22.10
CA LEU A 649 -28.40 2.52 22.15
C LEU A 649 -27.05 2.37 22.85
N VAL A 650 -26.68 3.34 23.70
CA VAL A 650 -25.46 3.27 24.52
C VAL A 650 -25.74 2.39 25.74
N ALA A 651 -25.25 1.14 25.70
CA ALA A 651 -25.50 0.08 26.69
C ALA A 651 -24.86 0.29 28.10
N THR A 652 -24.71 1.56 28.51
CA THR A 652 -24.29 2.00 29.86
C THR A 652 -25.46 2.52 30.69
N VAL A 653 -26.57 2.97 30.08
CA VAL A 653 -27.73 3.56 30.76
C VAL A 653 -29.02 2.84 30.33
N PRO A 654 -29.81 2.27 31.26
CA PRO A 654 -31.08 1.64 30.91
C PRO A 654 -32.19 2.68 30.74
N ILE A 655 -32.98 2.55 29.68
CA ILE A 655 -33.95 3.55 29.21
C ILE A 655 -35.35 2.96 29.05
N ARG A 656 -36.37 3.82 29.16
CA ARG A 656 -37.79 3.44 28.97
C ARG A 656 -38.59 4.39 28.06
N HIS A 657 -37.93 5.40 27.50
CA HIS A 657 -38.55 6.41 26.65
C HIS A 657 -37.82 6.51 25.30
N ILE A 658 -38.57 6.77 24.25
CA ILE A 658 -38.09 7.19 22.92
C ILE A 658 -38.50 8.65 22.68
N TRP A 659 -37.78 9.35 21.82
CA TRP A 659 -38.17 10.66 21.31
C TRP A 659 -38.78 10.50 19.91
N ILE A 660 -39.85 11.24 19.62
CA ILE A 660 -40.51 11.25 18.31
C ILE A 660 -40.69 12.69 17.83
N SER A 661 -40.34 12.95 16.57
CA SER A 661 -40.67 14.19 15.89
C SER A 661 -41.57 13.94 14.68
N LEU A 662 -42.56 14.81 14.49
CA LEU A 662 -43.49 14.79 13.36
C LEU A 662 -43.28 15.98 12.40
N ASP A 663 -42.38 16.91 12.72
CA ASP A 663 -42.21 18.20 12.04
C ASP A 663 -40.82 18.37 11.40
N GLU A 664 -40.26 17.25 10.95
CA GLU A 664 -38.89 17.10 10.44
C GLU A 664 -37.79 17.36 11.49
N GLY A 665 -38.07 17.20 12.80
CA GLY A 665 -37.09 17.39 13.86
C GLY A 665 -36.92 18.84 14.31
N LYS A 666 -38.01 19.58 14.47
CA LYS A 666 -38.03 20.91 15.13
C LYS A 666 -38.57 20.80 16.56
N THR A 667 -39.54 19.92 16.79
CA THR A 667 -40.03 19.54 18.11
C THR A 667 -39.91 18.03 18.31
N TRP A 668 -39.67 17.60 19.56
CA TRP A 668 -39.46 16.21 19.93
C TRP A 668 -40.31 15.85 21.16
N ASP A 669 -41.34 15.04 20.95
CA ASP A 669 -42.21 14.50 22.00
C ASP A 669 -41.58 13.25 22.63
N ARG A 670 -41.66 13.11 23.96
CA ARG A 670 -41.09 11.97 24.70
C ARG A 670 -42.15 10.94 25.06
N HIS A 671 -42.05 9.74 24.49
CA HIS A 671 -43.00 8.65 24.69
C HIS A 671 -42.37 7.50 25.48
N SER A 672 -43.08 6.99 26.50
CA SER A 672 -42.68 5.77 27.22
C SER A 672 -42.99 4.53 26.36
N PHE A 673 -42.01 3.64 26.16
CA PHE A 673 -42.20 2.38 25.44
C PHE A 673 -42.23 1.15 26.36
N SER A 674 -41.78 1.29 27.61
CA SER A 674 -41.73 0.24 28.62
C SER A 674 -42.07 0.81 30.00
N LEU A 675 -42.59 -0.04 30.89
CA LEU A 675 -42.79 0.28 32.30
C LEU A 675 -41.47 0.27 33.10
N VAL A 676 -40.56 -0.65 32.72
CA VAL A 676 -39.25 -0.89 33.34
C VAL A 676 -38.15 -0.40 32.39
N PRO A 677 -37.11 0.32 32.86
CA PRO A 677 -35.99 0.70 32.01
C PRO A 677 -35.18 -0.52 31.57
N LEU A 678 -34.82 -0.55 30.29
CA LEU A 678 -34.09 -1.63 29.62
C LEU A 678 -32.82 -1.07 28.99
N PHE A 679 -31.74 -1.84 29.01
CA PHE A 679 -30.63 -1.60 28.08
C PHE A 679 -31.10 -2.04 26.69
N LEU A 680 -30.82 -1.24 25.65
CA LEU A 680 -31.14 -1.58 24.26
C LEU A 680 -29.84 -1.78 23.49
N ASP A 681 -29.74 -2.91 22.80
CA ASP A 681 -28.53 -3.36 22.10
C ASP A 681 -28.64 -3.21 20.57
N GLY A 682 -29.86 -3.02 20.04
CA GLY A 682 -30.11 -2.94 18.60
C GLY A 682 -31.57 -2.62 18.24
N ALA A 683 -31.80 -2.34 16.96
CA ALA A 683 -33.12 -2.00 16.42
C ALA A 683 -33.33 -2.58 15.01
N LEU A 684 -34.54 -3.05 14.74
CA LEU A 684 -34.96 -3.62 13.45
C LEU A 684 -36.24 -2.92 12.98
N MET A 685 -36.31 -2.52 11.72
CA MET A 685 -37.45 -1.80 11.16
C MET A 685 -37.98 -2.46 9.90
N GLN A 686 -39.31 -2.58 9.80
CA GLN A 686 -39.98 -2.94 8.55
C GLN A 686 -40.85 -1.74 8.11
N PRO A 687 -40.37 -0.89 7.18
CA PRO A 687 -41.07 0.34 6.80
C PRO A 687 -42.48 0.10 6.26
N GLU A 688 -42.66 -0.95 5.45
CA GLU A 688 -43.96 -1.33 4.86
C GLU A 688 -45.03 -1.57 5.93
N ASN A 689 -44.68 -2.33 6.96
CA ASN A 689 -45.61 -2.79 7.99
C ASN A 689 -45.78 -1.81 9.15
N HIS A 690 -45.15 -0.63 9.10
CA HIS A 690 -45.27 0.44 10.09
C HIS A 690 -44.85 0.01 11.52
N ILE A 691 -43.81 -0.84 11.62
CA ILE A 691 -43.33 -1.43 12.88
C ILE A 691 -41.82 -1.23 13.02
N ILE A 692 -41.40 -0.94 14.25
CA ILE A 692 -40.01 -0.99 14.71
C ILE A 692 -39.92 -1.92 15.93
N THR A 693 -38.89 -2.78 15.96
CA THR A 693 -38.64 -3.74 17.03
C THR A 693 -37.26 -3.48 17.62
N PHE A 694 -37.20 -3.12 18.90
CA PHE A 694 -35.94 -2.99 19.64
C PHE A 694 -35.57 -4.30 20.31
N THR A 695 -34.27 -4.60 20.37
CA THR A 695 -33.70 -5.74 21.10
C THR A 695 -32.96 -5.23 22.32
N GLY A 696 -33.21 -5.80 23.49
CA GLY A 696 -32.60 -5.31 24.74
C GLY A 696 -32.69 -6.30 25.90
N HIS A 697 -32.30 -5.84 27.09
CA HIS A 697 -32.26 -6.65 28.31
C HIS A 697 -32.50 -5.81 29.59
N LEU A 698 -32.96 -6.44 30.68
CA LEU A 698 -33.14 -5.78 31.99
C LEU A 698 -31.79 -5.62 32.73
N SER A 699 -30.89 -6.58 32.54
CA SER A 699 -29.55 -6.66 33.12
C SER A 699 -28.67 -7.56 32.25
N ARG A 700 -27.34 -7.45 32.34
CA ARG A 700 -26.38 -8.22 31.52
C ARG A 700 -26.40 -9.75 31.75
N ILE A 701 -27.31 -10.23 32.59
CA ILE A 701 -27.54 -11.65 32.96
C ILE A 701 -29.05 -11.98 32.94
N SER A 702 -29.88 -11.12 32.31
CA SER A 702 -31.33 -11.33 32.18
C SER A 702 -31.71 -11.83 30.79
N GLU A 703 -32.86 -12.49 30.68
CA GLU A 703 -33.44 -12.90 29.41
C GLU A 703 -33.64 -11.71 28.44
N TRP A 704 -33.32 -11.93 27.16
CA TRP A 704 -33.52 -10.97 26.08
C TRP A 704 -34.98 -10.54 25.97
N GLN A 705 -35.21 -9.25 25.80
CA GLN A 705 -36.51 -8.61 25.59
C GLN A 705 -36.60 -8.10 24.16
N LEU A 706 -37.68 -8.46 23.47
CA LEU A 706 -38.02 -7.93 22.15
C LEU A 706 -39.19 -6.95 22.32
N ILE A 707 -38.95 -5.66 22.07
CA ILE A 707 -39.94 -4.60 22.22
C ILE A 707 -40.43 -4.20 20.82
N LYS A 708 -41.60 -4.71 20.44
CA LYS A 708 -42.32 -4.29 19.22
C LYS A 708 -43.07 -2.98 19.49
N ILE A 709 -42.94 -2.02 18.59
CA ILE A 709 -43.70 -0.77 18.57
C ILE A 709 -44.37 -0.62 17.21
N ASP A 710 -45.70 -0.66 17.20
CA ASP A 710 -46.53 -0.28 16.05
C ASP A 710 -46.82 1.23 16.12
N TYR A 711 -46.42 1.94 15.06
CA TYR A 711 -46.57 3.40 14.93
C TYR A 711 -47.65 3.81 13.91
N LYS A 712 -48.39 2.84 13.34
CA LYS A 712 -49.47 3.08 12.38
C LYS A 712 -50.56 4.00 12.91
N ALA A 713 -50.82 3.96 14.23
CA ALA A 713 -51.80 4.83 14.89
C ALA A 713 -51.41 6.32 14.89
N ILE A 714 -50.13 6.68 14.69
CA ILE A 714 -49.71 8.07 14.45
C ILE A 714 -50.31 8.59 13.12
N PHE A 715 -50.47 7.72 12.12
CA PHE A 715 -50.87 8.07 10.76
C PHE A 715 -52.24 7.46 10.40
N SER A 716 -53.27 7.76 11.20
CA SER A 716 -54.60 7.14 11.10
C SER A 716 -55.38 7.34 9.79
N ARG A 717 -54.92 8.23 8.88
CA ARG A 717 -55.54 8.50 7.57
C ARG A 717 -54.49 8.61 6.47
N ARG A 718 -54.89 8.47 5.20
CA ARG A 718 -54.05 8.84 4.04
C ARG A 718 -53.95 10.36 3.90
N CYS A 719 -52.87 10.84 3.29
CA CYS A 719 -52.71 12.25 2.94
C CYS A 719 -53.63 12.64 1.77
N MET A 720 -53.99 13.92 1.74
CA MET A 720 -54.74 14.59 0.67
C MET A 720 -53.91 15.78 0.17
N ASP A 721 -54.26 16.41 -0.95
CA ASP A 721 -53.50 17.51 -1.58
C ASP A 721 -53.12 18.64 -0.59
N GLY A 722 -54.01 18.96 0.35
CA GLY A 722 -53.79 19.96 1.41
C GLY A 722 -52.76 19.57 2.49
N ASP A 723 -52.31 18.32 2.55
CA ASP A 723 -51.25 17.83 3.44
C ASP A 723 -49.85 17.97 2.87
N TYR A 724 -49.72 18.33 1.59
CA TYR A 724 -48.45 18.38 0.88
C TYR A 724 -47.91 19.80 0.72
N GLN A 725 -46.59 19.93 0.63
CA GLN A 725 -45.88 21.18 0.36
C GLN A 725 -44.82 20.97 -0.72
N THR A 726 -44.64 21.97 -1.58
CA THR A 726 -43.57 21.99 -2.58
C THR A 726 -42.28 22.53 -1.97
N TRP A 727 -41.19 21.77 -2.04
CA TRP A 727 -39.85 22.24 -1.67
C TRP A 727 -38.95 22.27 -2.93
N ASN A 728 -38.29 23.41 -3.15
CA ASN A 728 -37.34 23.57 -4.24
C ASN A 728 -35.93 23.28 -3.74
N LEU A 729 -35.19 22.41 -4.42
CA LEU A 729 -33.77 22.21 -4.14
C LEU A 729 -32.98 23.46 -4.57
N HIS A 730 -32.04 23.90 -3.74
CA HIS A 730 -31.14 25.00 -4.04
C HIS A 730 -29.77 24.84 -3.35
N ASN A 731 -28.76 25.54 -3.88
CA ASN A 731 -27.47 25.78 -3.23
C ASN A 731 -27.37 27.26 -2.87
N LYS A 732 -27.50 27.61 -1.58
CA LYS A 732 -27.44 28.98 -1.03
C LYS A 732 -28.32 30.00 -1.79
N GLY A 733 -29.49 29.55 -2.26
CA GLY A 733 -30.46 30.35 -3.02
C GLY A 733 -30.43 30.14 -4.54
N GLU A 734 -29.36 29.57 -5.12
CA GLU A 734 -29.34 29.22 -6.54
C GLU A 734 -30.15 27.93 -6.80
N PRO A 735 -31.21 27.97 -7.62
CA PRO A 735 -32.16 26.86 -7.78
C PRO A 735 -31.72 25.79 -8.79
N CYS A 736 -30.59 25.97 -9.47
CA CYS A 736 -30.06 25.02 -10.45
C CYS A 736 -28.96 24.17 -9.81
N VAL A 737 -29.29 22.92 -9.44
CA VAL A 737 -28.35 21.95 -8.86
C VAL A 737 -28.20 20.79 -9.84
N MET A 738 -26.96 20.37 -10.15
CA MET A 738 -26.65 19.41 -11.22
C MET A 738 -27.31 19.74 -12.57
N GLY A 739 -27.46 21.04 -12.86
CA GLY A 739 -28.09 21.53 -14.08
C GLY A 739 -29.61 21.47 -14.13
N GLU A 740 -30.28 21.11 -13.03
CA GLU A 740 -31.74 21.01 -12.94
C GLU A 740 -32.31 21.88 -11.81
N LYS A 741 -33.49 22.45 -12.05
CA LYS A 741 -34.36 22.99 -11.01
C LYS A 741 -35.34 21.88 -10.61
N GLN A 742 -35.05 21.23 -9.48
CA GLN A 742 -35.82 20.10 -8.95
C GLN A 742 -36.83 20.58 -7.90
N THR A 743 -38.11 20.27 -8.13
CA THR A 743 -39.20 20.53 -7.19
C THR A 743 -39.69 19.22 -6.59
N PHE A 744 -39.54 19.07 -5.29
CA PHE A 744 -39.97 17.90 -4.53
C PHE A 744 -41.32 18.17 -3.86
N MET A 745 -42.18 17.15 -3.81
CA MET A 745 -43.35 17.14 -2.95
C MET A 745 -42.95 16.51 -1.60
N LYS A 746 -43.04 17.29 -0.52
CA LYS A 746 -42.85 16.81 0.86
C LYS A 746 -44.19 16.82 1.61
N ARG A 747 -44.35 15.98 2.64
CA ARG A 747 -45.46 16.14 3.59
C ARG A 747 -45.26 17.45 4.36
N ARG A 748 -46.35 18.13 4.75
CA ARG A 748 -46.28 19.30 5.65
C ARG A 748 -45.79 18.86 7.04
N PRO A 749 -44.77 19.53 7.61
CA PRO A 749 -44.31 19.29 8.97
C PRO A 749 -45.48 19.33 9.97
N GLY A 750 -45.62 18.28 10.77
CA GLY A 750 -46.70 18.10 11.75
C GLY A 750 -47.94 17.37 11.24
N ASN A 751 -48.15 17.22 9.92
CA ASN A 751 -49.35 16.56 9.40
C ASN A 751 -49.29 15.04 9.59
N ARG A 752 -50.31 14.50 10.27
CA ARG A 752 -50.44 13.08 10.65
C ARG A 752 -51.22 12.30 9.59
N CYS A 753 -50.56 11.90 8.51
CA CYS A 753 -51.18 11.11 7.44
C CYS A 753 -50.18 10.22 6.68
N MET A 754 -50.58 8.99 6.36
CA MET A 754 -49.77 8.04 5.57
C MET A 754 -49.59 8.54 4.14
N LEU A 755 -48.38 8.41 3.62
CA LEU A 755 -48.08 8.61 2.21
C LEU A 755 -48.58 7.43 1.36
N THR A 756 -48.98 7.68 0.12
CA THR A 756 -49.37 6.62 -0.83
C THR A 756 -48.14 5.92 -1.41
N GLN A 757 -48.24 4.61 -1.66
CA GLN A 757 -47.10 3.78 -2.07
C GLN A 757 -46.51 4.21 -3.44
N ASP A 758 -47.37 4.64 -4.38
CA ASP A 758 -46.98 5.12 -5.73
C ASP A 758 -46.70 6.63 -5.79
N TYR A 759 -46.33 7.26 -4.67
CA TYR A 759 -46.16 8.72 -4.57
C TYR A 759 -44.91 9.23 -5.30
N SER A 760 -45.11 10.00 -6.38
CA SER A 760 -44.02 10.69 -7.09
C SER A 760 -43.45 11.82 -6.23
N ARG A 761 -42.30 11.56 -5.59
CA ARG A 761 -41.58 12.50 -4.73
C ARG A 761 -41.07 13.74 -5.49
N VAL A 762 -40.79 13.60 -6.78
CA VAL A 762 -40.44 14.71 -7.69
C VAL A 762 -41.69 15.14 -8.46
N ILE A 763 -42.01 16.43 -8.44
CA ILE A 763 -43.12 17.04 -9.17
C ILE A 763 -42.65 17.45 -10.56
N SER A 764 -41.51 18.12 -10.61
CA SER A 764 -40.89 18.62 -11.84
C SER A 764 -39.38 18.63 -11.68
N SER A 765 -38.69 18.23 -12.74
CA SER A 765 -37.28 18.56 -12.95
C SER A 765 -37.16 19.37 -14.22
N GLU A 766 -36.84 20.65 -14.09
CA GLU A 766 -36.71 21.59 -15.20
C GLU A 766 -35.22 21.81 -15.50
N PRO A 767 -34.70 21.35 -16.65
CA PRO A 767 -33.28 21.50 -16.97
C PRO A 767 -32.93 22.97 -17.24
N CYS A 768 -31.99 23.50 -16.46
CA CYS A 768 -31.49 24.87 -16.55
C CYS A 768 -30.58 25.06 -17.79
N ILE A 769 -30.32 26.33 -18.14
CA ILE A 769 -29.25 26.68 -19.10
C ILE A 769 -27.90 26.45 -18.42
N CYS A 770 -26.99 25.76 -19.09
CA CYS A 770 -25.66 25.46 -18.56
C CYS A 770 -24.85 26.72 -18.22
N ARG A 771 -24.27 26.74 -17.01
CA ARG A 771 -23.34 27.76 -16.51
C ARG A 771 -21.95 27.14 -16.30
N ALA A 772 -20.93 27.97 -16.03
CA ALA A 772 -19.58 27.49 -15.69
C ALA A 772 -19.53 26.57 -14.44
N TYR A 773 -20.56 26.59 -13.59
CA TYR A 773 -20.72 25.71 -12.43
C TYR A 773 -21.08 24.26 -12.80
N ASP A 774 -21.56 24.03 -14.03
CA ASP A 774 -21.94 22.71 -14.57
C ASP A 774 -20.76 22.00 -15.28
N PHE A 775 -19.57 22.62 -15.31
CA PHE A 775 -18.36 22.11 -15.97
C PHE A 775 -17.17 22.01 -15.00
N GLU A 776 -16.65 20.79 -14.86
CA GLU A 776 -15.36 20.54 -14.21
C GLU A 776 -14.20 20.78 -15.18
N CYS A 777 -12.98 20.90 -14.64
CA CYS A 777 -11.80 20.99 -15.50
C CYS A 777 -11.52 19.63 -16.13
N ASP A 778 -11.06 19.64 -17.38
CA ASP A 778 -10.72 18.41 -18.09
C ASP A 778 -9.31 17.90 -17.72
N TYR A 779 -8.96 16.68 -18.13
CA TYR A 779 -7.64 16.11 -17.84
C TYR A 779 -6.51 17.00 -18.38
N GLY A 780 -5.54 17.30 -17.52
CA GLY A 780 -4.45 18.23 -17.83
C GLY A 780 -4.78 19.70 -17.61
N TYR A 781 -5.96 20.03 -17.09
CA TYR A 781 -6.35 21.40 -16.72
C TYR A 781 -6.62 21.52 -15.22
N GLU A 782 -6.12 22.60 -14.63
CA GLU A 782 -6.21 22.91 -13.20
C GLU A 782 -7.02 24.19 -13.00
N ARG A 783 -7.82 24.26 -11.92
CA ARG A 783 -8.67 25.42 -11.64
C ARG A 783 -7.88 26.52 -10.94
N GLN A 784 -7.75 27.66 -11.60
CA GLN A 784 -7.05 28.84 -11.09
C GLN A 784 -7.89 29.60 -10.07
N ALA A 785 -7.26 30.52 -9.33
CA ALA A 785 -7.90 31.35 -8.32
C ALA A 785 -9.02 32.28 -8.87
N ASP A 786 -9.06 32.52 -10.18
CA ASP A 786 -10.14 33.24 -10.86
C ASP A 786 -11.34 32.35 -11.23
N GLY A 787 -11.29 31.07 -10.85
CA GLY A 787 -12.32 30.05 -11.09
C GLY A 787 -12.22 29.36 -12.46
N LYS A 788 -11.36 29.82 -13.37
CA LYS A 788 -11.21 29.23 -14.71
C LYS A 788 -10.30 27.99 -14.70
N CYS A 789 -10.55 27.08 -15.62
CA CYS A 789 -9.64 25.97 -15.93
C CYS A 789 -8.57 26.47 -16.92
N SER A 790 -7.29 26.30 -16.58
CA SER A 790 -6.14 26.55 -17.46
C SER A 790 -5.32 25.28 -17.63
N PRO A 791 -4.59 25.08 -18.75
CA PRO A 791 -3.70 23.93 -18.87
C PRO A 791 -2.66 23.97 -17.74
N ALA A 792 -2.43 22.83 -17.11
CA ALA A 792 -1.41 22.66 -16.11
C ALA A 792 -0.01 22.77 -16.75
N PHE A 793 1.01 23.14 -15.96
CA PHE A 793 2.38 23.34 -16.48
C PHE A 793 2.98 22.10 -17.18
N TRP A 794 2.42 20.92 -16.88
CA TRP A 794 2.86 19.62 -17.36
C TRP A 794 2.10 19.10 -18.60
N PHE A 795 1.05 19.81 -19.02
CA PHE A 795 0.12 19.41 -20.07
C PHE A 795 0.12 20.40 -21.24
N ASP A 796 0.35 19.91 -22.46
CA ASP A 796 0.25 20.70 -23.68
C ASP A 796 -1.14 20.50 -24.33
N PRO A 797 -2.00 21.54 -24.38
CA PRO A 797 -3.34 21.45 -24.97
C PRO A 797 -3.35 21.23 -26.49
N ASN A 798 -2.19 21.29 -27.15
CA ASN A 798 -2.03 20.93 -28.56
C ASN A 798 -1.82 19.41 -28.77
N THR A 799 -1.72 18.62 -27.70
CA THR A 799 -1.56 17.17 -27.81
C THR A 799 -2.84 16.49 -28.30
N VAL A 800 -2.77 15.89 -29.49
CA VAL A 800 -3.90 15.24 -30.16
C VAL A 800 -4.10 13.81 -29.60
N PRO A 801 -5.32 13.36 -29.27
CA PRO A 801 -5.55 12.02 -28.69
C PRO A 801 -4.96 10.88 -29.54
N ARG A 802 -4.25 9.93 -28.89
CA ARG A 802 -3.48 8.85 -29.55
C ARG A 802 -4.25 8.04 -30.61
N SER A 803 -5.56 7.89 -30.45
CA SER A 803 -6.41 6.99 -31.23
C SER A 803 -7.05 7.59 -32.49
N CYS A 804 -6.67 8.79 -32.95
CA CYS A 804 -7.30 9.41 -34.12
C CYS A 804 -6.61 9.10 -35.45
N SER A 805 -7.34 8.51 -36.40
CA SER A 805 -6.88 8.30 -37.78
C SER A 805 -7.14 9.52 -38.68
N THR A 806 -6.41 9.64 -39.79
CA THR A 806 -6.38 10.82 -40.68
C THR A 806 -7.70 11.16 -41.39
N SER A 807 -8.73 10.32 -41.28
CA SER A 807 -10.06 10.56 -41.85
C SER A 807 -11.10 10.96 -40.79
N GLN A 808 -10.72 10.96 -39.52
CA GLN A 808 -11.60 11.24 -38.40
C GLN A 808 -11.43 12.68 -37.89
N ASN A 809 -12.47 13.18 -37.26
CA ASN A 809 -12.43 14.40 -36.46
C ASN A 809 -12.45 14.00 -34.99
N TYR A 810 -11.56 14.59 -34.19
CA TYR A 810 -11.61 14.45 -32.73
C TYR A 810 -12.33 15.64 -32.10
N LEU A 811 -12.78 15.45 -30.86
CA LEU A 811 -13.25 16.54 -30.01
C LEU A 811 -12.06 17.04 -29.21
N ASN A 812 -11.55 18.23 -29.57
CA ASN A 812 -10.50 18.89 -28.80
C ASN A 812 -11.12 19.60 -27.59
N SER A 813 -10.50 19.45 -26.43
CA SER A 813 -10.98 20.04 -25.18
C SER A 813 -10.81 21.56 -25.17
N THR A 814 -11.72 22.24 -24.50
CA THR A 814 -11.61 23.68 -24.17
C THR A 814 -10.90 23.90 -22.83
N GLY A 815 -10.53 22.82 -22.14
CA GLY A 815 -10.16 22.79 -20.73
C GLY A 815 -11.30 22.49 -19.76
N TYR A 816 -12.51 22.31 -20.29
CA TYR A 816 -13.72 22.05 -19.53
C TYR A 816 -14.40 20.78 -20.04
N ARG A 817 -14.89 19.94 -19.11
CA ARG A 817 -15.80 18.83 -19.41
C ARG A 817 -17.06 18.96 -18.57
N LYS A 818 -18.21 18.60 -19.13
CA LYS A 818 -19.50 18.68 -18.41
C LYS A 818 -19.49 17.66 -17.27
N VAL A 819 -19.90 18.06 -16.06
CA VAL A 819 -19.98 17.15 -14.91
C VAL A 819 -20.90 15.98 -15.25
N LEU A 820 -20.46 14.74 -15.02
CA LEU A 820 -21.25 13.56 -15.39
C LEU A 820 -22.51 13.46 -14.53
N SER A 821 -23.63 13.13 -15.19
CA SER A 821 -25.00 13.21 -14.65
C SER A 821 -25.56 14.63 -14.46
N ASN A 822 -24.90 15.68 -14.99
CA ASN A 822 -25.47 17.03 -15.06
C ASN A 822 -26.40 17.17 -16.28
N ASN A 823 -27.64 17.60 -16.05
CA ASN A 823 -28.70 17.63 -17.06
C ASN A 823 -29.02 19.03 -17.61
N CYS A 824 -28.15 20.03 -17.40
CA CYS A 824 -28.33 21.35 -18.00
C CYS A 824 -28.39 21.27 -19.54
N LYS A 825 -29.17 22.16 -20.16
CA LYS A 825 -29.24 22.37 -21.61
C LYS A 825 -28.20 23.41 -22.02
N GLU A 826 -27.42 23.10 -23.05
CA GLU A 826 -26.52 24.07 -23.67
C GLU A 826 -27.36 25.19 -24.32
N GLY A 827 -26.96 26.44 -24.11
CA GLY A 827 -27.69 27.61 -24.62
C GLY A 827 -26.80 28.84 -24.65
N GLY A 828 -26.44 29.29 -25.85
CA GLY A 828 -25.53 30.41 -26.08
C GLY A 828 -24.57 30.13 -27.22
N LYS A 829 -23.32 30.61 -27.10
CA LYS A 829 -22.21 30.14 -27.92
C LYS A 829 -21.52 28.97 -27.21
N ASP A 830 -21.01 28.02 -27.98
CA ASP A 830 -20.34 26.81 -27.47
C ASP A 830 -18.92 27.14 -26.93
N VAL A 831 -18.88 27.81 -25.76
CA VAL A 831 -17.64 28.28 -25.13
C VAL A 831 -16.91 27.16 -24.39
N TYR A 832 -17.67 26.31 -23.69
CA TYR A 832 -17.14 25.21 -22.88
C TYR A 832 -17.16 23.87 -23.62
N SER A 833 -18.10 23.67 -24.53
CA SER A 833 -18.28 22.43 -25.29
C SER A 833 -17.08 22.14 -26.20
N PRO A 834 -16.61 20.88 -26.32
CA PRO A 834 -15.38 20.56 -27.01
C PRO A 834 -15.50 20.74 -28.53
N ARG A 835 -14.42 21.23 -29.16
CA ARG A 835 -14.41 21.66 -30.56
C ARG A 835 -14.02 20.53 -31.50
N LYS A 836 -14.81 20.30 -32.55
CA LYS A 836 -14.46 19.34 -33.61
C LYS A 836 -13.24 19.84 -34.39
N GLN A 837 -12.15 19.08 -34.34
CA GLN A 837 -10.89 19.37 -35.04
C GLN A 837 -10.46 18.17 -35.89
N HIS A 838 -9.90 18.43 -37.07
CA HIS A 838 -9.50 17.39 -38.01
C HIS A 838 -8.14 16.77 -37.63
N CYS A 839 -8.01 15.46 -37.76
CA CYS A 839 -6.80 14.75 -37.34
C CYS A 839 -5.70 14.81 -38.39
N SER A 840 -4.73 15.68 -38.16
CA SER A 840 -3.53 15.81 -39.00
C SER A 840 -2.60 14.60 -38.84
N PRO A 841 -1.84 14.21 -39.89
CA PRO A 841 -0.78 13.21 -39.76
C PRO A 841 0.29 13.70 -38.76
N ARG A 842 0.96 12.76 -38.09
CA ARG A 842 1.96 13.05 -37.04
C ARG A 842 3.30 12.41 -37.38
N PRO A 843 4.44 12.98 -36.94
CA PRO A 843 5.67 12.21 -36.82
C PRO A 843 5.44 11.01 -35.90
N PRO A 844 6.15 9.88 -36.09
CA PRO A 844 6.16 8.81 -35.11
C PRO A 844 6.79 9.34 -33.81
N ARG A 845 6.24 8.93 -32.66
CA ARG A 845 6.80 9.24 -31.33
C ARG A 845 6.54 8.13 -30.33
N GLY A 846 7.43 7.99 -29.36
CA GLY A 846 7.32 6.97 -28.32
C GLY A 846 7.50 5.56 -28.87
N LEU A 847 8.44 5.40 -29.82
CA LEU A 847 8.89 4.09 -30.26
C LEU A 847 9.57 3.36 -29.09
N ARG A 848 9.17 2.12 -28.82
CA ARG A 848 9.75 1.28 -27.77
C ARG A 848 10.04 -0.10 -28.33
N LEU A 849 11.19 -0.66 -27.93
CA LEU A 849 11.65 -1.98 -28.35
C LEU A 849 11.87 -2.85 -27.11
N THR A 850 11.23 -4.02 -27.07
CA THR A 850 11.26 -4.95 -25.92
C THR A 850 11.27 -6.41 -26.38
N THR A 851 11.88 -7.31 -25.62
CA THR A 851 11.73 -8.76 -25.81
C THR A 851 10.41 -9.28 -25.21
N SER A 852 9.89 -10.41 -25.69
CA SER A 852 8.62 -11.01 -25.24
C SER A 852 8.55 -11.33 -23.74
N HIS A 853 9.70 -11.48 -23.09
CA HIS A 853 9.81 -11.79 -21.65
C HIS A 853 10.39 -10.64 -20.83
N GLY A 854 10.88 -9.57 -21.48
CA GLY A 854 11.58 -8.44 -20.86
C GLY A 854 13.08 -8.67 -20.62
N ASP A 855 13.59 -9.87 -20.90
CA ASP A 855 15.00 -10.22 -20.70
C ASP A 855 15.94 -9.46 -21.66
N LEU A 856 17.07 -9.00 -21.13
CA LEU A 856 18.19 -8.38 -21.86
C LEU A 856 19.38 -9.33 -22.06
N THR A 857 19.25 -10.58 -21.61
CA THR A 857 20.23 -11.66 -21.75
C THR A 857 19.59 -12.86 -22.44
N ALA A 858 20.35 -13.59 -23.26
CA ALA A 858 19.87 -14.80 -23.91
C ALA A 858 21.02 -15.72 -24.32
N ASN A 859 20.76 -17.03 -24.39
CA ASN A 859 21.77 -17.99 -24.82
C ASN A 859 21.91 -18.02 -26.35
N LEU A 860 23.13 -18.27 -26.82
CA LEU A 860 23.47 -18.49 -28.22
C LEU A 860 22.50 -19.47 -28.92
N GLY A 861 22.03 -19.12 -30.12
CA GLY A 861 21.09 -19.93 -30.90
C GLY A 861 19.63 -19.96 -30.38
N SER A 862 19.30 -19.28 -29.28
CA SER A 862 17.90 -19.19 -28.81
C SER A 862 17.04 -18.30 -29.73
N ASN A 863 15.75 -18.62 -29.84
CA ASN A 863 14.79 -17.87 -30.66
C ASN A 863 14.17 -16.72 -29.86
N ILE A 864 14.79 -15.54 -29.94
CA ILE A 864 14.39 -14.34 -29.21
C ILE A 864 13.28 -13.64 -29.98
N THR A 865 12.19 -13.27 -29.29
CA THR A 865 11.04 -12.60 -29.90
C THR A 865 11.04 -11.12 -29.53
N PHE A 866 11.11 -10.24 -30.53
CA PHE A 866 11.14 -8.79 -30.37
C PHE A 866 9.76 -8.19 -30.67
N LEU A 867 9.33 -7.29 -29.79
CA LEU A 867 8.09 -6.53 -29.87
C LEU A 867 8.45 -5.05 -30.04
N VAL A 868 7.84 -4.40 -31.03
CA VAL A 868 7.95 -2.96 -31.27
C VAL A 868 6.61 -2.30 -30.95
N HIS A 869 6.62 -1.39 -29.99
CA HIS A 869 5.47 -0.53 -29.67
C HIS A 869 5.73 0.88 -30.22
N LEU A 870 4.67 1.57 -30.64
CA LEU A 870 4.73 2.96 -31.06
C LEU A 870 3.56 3.70 -30.42
N ASP A 871 3.85 4.67 -29.55
CA ASP A 871 2.82 5.36 -28.76
C ASP A 871 2.01 6.38 -29.60
N ASP A 872 2.62 6.95 -30.63
CA ASP A 872 2.05 7.92 -31.56
C ASP A 872 2.52 7.64 -33.01
N GLY A 873 1.58 7.47 -33.94
CA GLY A 873 1.86 7.30 -35.38
C GLY A 873 0.87 6.36 -36.09
N ASN A 874 0.56 6.63 -37.36
CA ASN A 874 -0.37 5.78 -38.13
C ASN A 874 0.35 4.53 -38.68
N SER A 875 -0.06 3.34 -38.24
CA SER A 875 0.51 2.05 -38.62
C SER A 875 0.51 1.74 -40.12
N LEU A 876 -0.34 2.42 -40.91
CA LEU A 876 -0.41 2.25 -42.37
C LEU A 876 0.62 3.08 -43.14
N TRP A 877 1.18 4.14 -42.53
CA TRP A 877 2.07 5.11 -43.20
C TRP A 877 3.40 5.33 -42.49
N THR A 878 3.62 4.71 -41.32
CA THR A 878 4.91 4.69 -40.65
C THR A 878 5.69 3.45 -41.08
N HIS A 879 6.79 3.64 -41.80
CA HIS A 879 7.76 2.61 -42.09
C HIS A 879 8.53 2.28 -40.80
N ILE A 880 8.67 1.01 -40.43
CA ILE A 880 9.52 0.59 -39.31
C ILE A 880 10.60 -0.35 -39.83
N GLN A 881 11.86 -0.01 -39.55
CA GLN A 881 13.02 -0.86 -39.78
C GLN A 881 13.55 -1.33 -38.43
N LEU A 882 13.80 -2.64 -38.29
CA LEU A 882 14.45 -3.24 -37.13
C LEU A 882 15.81 -3.79 -37.57
N ASP A 883 16.89 -3.27 -36.99
CA ASP A 883 18.26 -3.76 -37.11
C ASP A 883 18.61 -4.58 -35.86
N PHE A 884 19.10 -5.80 -36.02
CA PHE A 884 19.53 -6.66 -34.92
C PHE A 884 20.98 -6.39 -34.47
N GLY A 885 21.74 -5.58 -35.21
CA GLY A 885 23.13 -5.26 -34.90
C GLY A 885 24.13 -6.38 -35.24
N ASP A 886 23.67 -7.51 -35.79
CA ASP A 886 24.49 -8.57 -36.40
C ASP A 886 24.65 -8.38 -37.94
N GLY A 887 24.05 -7.32 -38.49
CA GLY A 887 23.97 -7.03 -39.93
C GLY A 887 22.65 -7.45 -40.59
N ILE A 888 21.74 -8.12 -39.87
CA ILE A 888 20.40 -8.42 -40.36
C ILE A 888 19.45 -7.26 -40.04
N THR A 889 18.81 -6.73 -41.08
CA THR A 889 17.74 -5.72 -40.94
C THR A 889 16.43 -6.24 -41.55
N VAL A 890 15.30 -5.88 -40.93
CA VAL A 890 13.95 -6.34 -41.31
C VAL A 890 12.97 -5.18 -41.27
N MET A 891 12.16 -5.04 -42.32
CA MET A 891 10.99 -4.14 -42.32
C MET A 891 9.86 -4.75 -41.49
N TYR A 892 9.39 -4.03 -40.48
CA TYR A 892 8.24 -4.40 -39.65
C TYR A 892 6.98 -3.63 -40.09
N ASN A 893 5.82 -4.30 -40.05
CA ASN A 893 4.52 -3.69 -40.37
C ASN A 893 3.55 -3.95 -39.22
N LEU A 894 3.24 -2.88 -38.48
CA LEU A 894 2.38 -2.87 -37.29
C LEU A 894 0.99 -3.49 -37.52
N SER A 895 0.48 -3.55 -38.75
CA SER A 895 -0.85 -4.08 -39.04
C SER A 895 -0.93 -5.61 -39.15
N ARG A 896 0.17 -6.36 -38.98
CA ARG A 896 0.16 -7.84 -39.00
C ARG A 896 1.03 -8.47 -37.91
N ARG A 897 0.35 -9.15 -36.97
CA ARG A 897 0.85 -9.93 -35.81
C ARG A 897 1.37 -9.11 -34.62
N GLY A 898 0.71 -9.32 -33.47
CA GLY A 898 1.27 -9.03 -32.15
C GLY A 898 2.28 -10.07 -31.66
N ASP A 899 2.53 -11.13 -32.46
CA ASP A 899 3.42 -12.25 -32.13
C ASP A 899 4.93 -11.89 -32.14
N GLY A 900 5.28 -10.66 -32.53
CA GLY A 900 6.65 -10.16 -32.66
C GLY A 900 7.46 -10.72 -33.84
N ILE A 901 8.71 -10.27 -33.96
CA ILE A 901 9.70 -10.83 -34.89
C ILE A 901 10.61 -11.78 -34.13
N LYS A 902 10.84 -12.98 -34.67
CA LYS A 902 11.78 -13.97 -34.10
C LYS A 902 13.13 -13.89 -34.79
N HIS A 903 14.21 -13.85 -34.02
CA HIS A 903 15.60 -13.83 -34.48
C HIS A 903 16.47 -14.69 -33.55
N SER A 904 17.55 -15.29 -34.07
CA SER A 904 18.50 -16.10 -33.30
C SER A 904 19.95 -15.81 -33.69
N TYR A 905 20.75 -15.40 -32.70
CA TYR A 905 22.13 -14.93 -32.90
C TYR A 905 23.11 -16.11 -33.06
N ARG A 906 24.07 -15.93 -33.98
CA ARG A 906 25.08 -16.95 -34.35
C ARG A 906 26.42 -16.83 -33.63
N ALA A 907 26.68 -15.70 -32.96
CA ALA A 907 27.90 -15.46 -32.19
C ALA A 907 27.54 -14.88 -30.81
N PRO A 908 28.30 -15.21 -29.74
CA PRO A 908 28.15 -14.55 -28.45
C PRO A 908 28.71 -13.12 -28.53
N GLY A 909 28.11 -12.19 -27.79
CA GLY A 909 28.45 -10.77 -27.86
C GLY A 909 27.36 -9.86 -27.29
N ILE A 910 27.63 -8.56 -27.25
CA ILE A 910 26.64 -7.53 -26.90
C ILE A 910 26.17 -6.88 -28.20
N PHE A 911 24.93 -7.11 -28.58
CA PHE A 911 24.31 -6.60 -29.80
C PHE A 911 23.44 -5.38 -29.48
N ARG A 912 23.50 -4.35 -30.32
CA ARG A 912 22.66 -3.15 -30.20
C ARG A 912 21.51 -3.25 -31.20
N VAL A 913 20.39 -3.81 -30.76
CA VAL A 913 19.16 -3.89 -31.57
C VAL A 913 18.55 -2.49 -31.64
N THR A 914 18.25 -2.00 -32.84
CA THR A 914 17.65 -0.67 -33.03
C THR A 914 16.38 -0.76 -33.87
N ALA A 915 15.28 -0.22 -33.35
CA ALA A 915 14.08 0.06 -34.10
C ALA A 915 14.12 1.52 -34.55
N HIS A 916 13.84 1.75 -35.83
CA HIS A 916 13.69 3.08 -36.43
C HIS A 916 12.32 3.17 -37.07
N ALA A 917 11.60 4.26 -36.81
CA ALA A 917 10.27 4.52 -37.36
C ALA A 917 10.28 5.84 -38.13
N GLU A 918 9.82 5.86 -39.38
CA GLU A 918 9.85 7.03 -40.26
C GLU A 918 8.49 7.22 -40.95
N ASN A 919 8.06 8.47 -41.08
CA ASN A 919 7.01 8.85 -42.03
C ASN A 919 7.20 10.29 -42.56
N SER A 920 6.32 10.73 -43.46
CA SER A 920 6.37 12.06 -44.11
C SER A 920 6.45 13.29 -43.19
N GLN A 921 6.23 13.13 -41.88
CA GLN A 921 6.23 14.21 -40.88
C GLN A 921 7.46 14.15 -39.94
N GLY A 922 8.27 13.10 -39.99
CA GLY A 922 9.46 12.92 -39.15
C GLY A 922 9.78 11.47 -38.81
N TYR A 923 10.72 11.27 -37.88
CA TYR A 923 11.19 9.95 -37.46
C TYR A 923 11.35 9.83 -35.93
N ASP A 924 11.45 8.59 -35.45
CA ASP A 924 11.79 8.20 -34.08
C ASP A 924 12.74 6.99 -34.09
N SER A 925 13.46 6.74 -33.01
CA SER A 925 14.43 5.63 -32.91
C SER A 925 14.60 5.14 -31.47
N SER A 926 14.53 3.83 -31.27
CA SER A 926 14.64 3.17 -29.97
C SER A 926 15.68 2.04 -30.05
N SER A 927 16.66 2.04 -29.15
CA SER A 927 17.73 1.04 -29.11
C SER A 927 17.77 0.28 -27.79
N MET A 928 17.92 -1.04 -27.85
CA MET A 928 18.23 -1.88 -26.69
C MET A 928 19.58 -2.59 -26.89
N PHE A 929 20.28 -2.82 -25.79
CA PHE A 929 21.47 -3.68 -25.76
C PHE A 929 21.08 -5.06 -25.26
N LEU A 930 21.53 -6.09 -25.97
CA LEU A 930 21.19 -7.49 -25.74
C LEU A 930 22.49 -8.29 -25.59
N HIS A 931 22.67 -8.96 -24.45
CA HIS A 931 23.85 -9.77 -24.19
C HIS A 931 23.57 -11.24 -24.54
N ILE A 932 24.17 -11.69 -25.64
CA ILE A 932 24.12 -13.08 -26.09
C ILE A 932 25.27 -13.85 -25.43
N THR A 933 24.92 -14.65 -24.44
CA THR A 933 25.85 -15.46 -23.65
C THR A 933 26.03 -16.84 -24.25
N SER A 934 27.21 -17.42 -24.01
CA SER A 934 27.54 -18.81 -24.33
C SER A 934 28.06 -19.47 -23.05
N PRO A 935 27.68 -20.72 -22.76
CA PRO A 935 28.07 -21.38 -21.53
C PRO A 935 29.59 -21.58 -21.48
N VAL A 936 30.20 -21.22 -20.35
CA VAL A 936 31.58 -21.62 -20.03
C VAL A 936 31.53 -23.03 -19.45
N GLU A 937 32.44 -23.89 -19.90
CA GLU A 937 32.55 -25.29 -19.49
C GLU A 937 33.60 -25.49 -18.38
N ARG A 938 34.68 -24.71 -18.40
CA ARG A 938 35.77 -24.80 -17.42
C ARG A 938 36.44 -23.46 -17.17
N VAL A 939 36.86 -23.24 -15.93
CA VAL A 939 37.72 -22.13 -15.47
C VAL A 939 38.98 -22.73 -14.85
N TYR A 940 40.12 -22.06 -14.99
CA TYR A 940 41.38 -22.40 -14.32
C TYR A 940 42.16 -21.14 -13.91
N LEU A 941 42.61 -21.08 -12.66
CA LEU A 941 43.36 -19.95 -12.10
C LEU A 941 44.88 -20.16 -12.26
N SER A 942 45.43 -19.60 -13.34
CA SER A 942 46.87 -19.45 -13.49
C SER A 942 47.37 -18.33 -12.57
N ALA A 943 48.32 -18.68 -11.69
CA ALA A 943 48.91 -17.78 -10.71
C ALA A 943 50.22 -18.40 -10.17
N PRO A 944 51.20 -17.58 -9.73
CA PRO A 944 52.43 -18.08 -9.12
C PRO A 944 52.18 -18.78 -7.79
N VAL A 945 52.99 -19.81 -7.51
CA VAL A 945 52.89 -20.60 -6.26
C VAL A 945 53.51 -19.86 -5.08
N VAL A 946 54.59 -19.10 -5.32
CA VAL A 946 55.25 -18.24 -4.33
C VAL A 946 55.32 -16.81 -4.85
N ALA A 947 54.98 -15.84 -4.00
CA ALA A 947 54.97 -14.41 -4.33
C ALA A 947 55.76 -13.58 -3.30
N ILE A 948 56.35 -12.47 -3.76
CA ILE A 948 57.14 -11.56 -2.93
C ILE A 948 56.21 -10.50 -2.32
N ARG A 949 56.27 -10.32 -0.99
CA ARG A 949 55.48 -9.32 -0.27
C ARG A 949 55.76 -7.91 -0.80
N LYS A 950 54.72 -7.12 -1.06
CA LYS A 950 54.79 -5.78 -1.68
C LYS A 950 55.33 -5.74 -3.13
N LYS A 951 55.37 -6.88 -3.82
CA LYS A 951 55.59 -6.96 -5.28
C LYS A 951 54.29 -7.34 -5.98
N GLU A 952 54.12 -6.86 -7.21
CA GLU A 952 53.01 -7.28 -8.08
C GLU A 952 53.18 -8.75 -8.51
N ALA A 953 52.08 -9.49 -8.48
CA ALA A 953 51.96 -10.85 -8.99
C ALA A 953 50.81 -10.90 -10.01
N ASN A 954 51.07 -11.45 -11.19
CA ASN A 954 50.07 -11.63 -12.24
C ASN A 954 49.20 -12.85 -11.94
N LEU A 955 47.89 -12.68 -12.05
CA LEU A 955 46.86 -13.69 -11.85
C LEU A 955 45.96 -13.70 -13.09
N THR A 956 45.75 -14.87 -13.70
CA THR A 956 45.03 -15.02 -14.97
C THR A 956 44.04 -16.19 -14.90
N ALA A 957 42.76 -15.88 -15.06
CA ALA A 957 41.66 -16.83 -15.18
C ALA A 957 41.54 -17.28 -16.64
N VAL A 958 42.02 -18.50 -16.91
CA VAL A 958 41.88 -19.18 -18.20
C VAL A 958 40.48 -19.78 -18.27
N VAL A 959 39.77 -19.56 -19.38
CA VAL A 959 38.37 -19.96 -19.55
C VAL A 959 38.18 -20.75 -20.84
N TRP A 960 37.32 -21.77 -20.78
CA TRP A 960 37.04 -22.66 -21.90
C TRP A 960 35.52 -22.74 -22.16
N PRO A 961 35.04 -22.46 -23.39
CA PRO A 961 35.79 -21.93 -24.53
C PRO A 961 36.31 -20.49 -24.29
N VAL A 962 37.23 -20.03 -25.14
CA VAL A 962 37.84 -18.69 -24.99
C VAL A 962 36.87 -17.60 -25.46
N HIS A 963 36.34 -16.81 -24.52
CA HIS A 963 35.42 -15.72 -24.80
C HIS A 963 36.13 -14.36 -24.85
N GLN A 964 35.71 -13.50 -25.78
CA GLN A 964 36.21 -12.13 -25.89
C GLN A 964 35.20 -11.13 -25.28
N ARG A 965 35.55 -10.56 -24.11
CA ARG A 965 34.86 -9.41 -23.48
C ARG A 965 33.37 -9.61 -23.09
N THR A 966 32.87 -10.84 -23.06
CA THR A 966 31.49 -11.19 -22.63
C THR A 966 31.40 -11.79 -21.22
N LEU A 967 32.49 -11.81 -20.47
CA LEU A 967 32.59 -12.44 -19.15
C LEU A 967 32.88 -11.41 -18.06
N THR A 968 32.33 -11.65 -16.86
CA THR A 968 32.64 -10.87 -15.65
C THR A 968 33.45 -11.75 -14.70
N PHE A 969 34.62 -11.27 -14.29
CA PHE A 969 35.55 -11.94 -13.40
C PHE A 969 35.54 -11.27 -12.03
N PHE A 970 35.15 -12.03 -11.00
CA PHE A 970 35.10 -11.60 -9.60
C PHE A 970 36.28 -12.21 -8.86
N TRP A 971 37.20 -11.38 -8.40
CA TRP A 971 38.42 -11.80 -7.71
C TRP A 971 38.25 -11.62 -6.20
N TRP A 972 38.41 -12.72 -5.45
CA TRP A 972 38.34 -12.72 -3.99
C TRP A 972 39.74 -12.98 -3.42
N PHE A 973 40.14 -12.13 -2.47
CA PHE A 973 41.44 -12.21 -1.79
C PHE A 973 41.23 -12.42 -0.29
N GLU A 974 42.00 -13.35 0.29
CA GLU A 974 41.88 -13.77 1.70
C GLU A 974 40.45 -14.19 2.11
N ASN A 975 39.85 -13.48 3.06
CA ASN A 975 38.46 -13.60 3.52
C ASN A 975 37.74 -12.23 3.39
N SER A 976 38.01 -11.48 2.31
CA SER A 976 37.27 -10.24 2.01
C SER A 976 35.78 -10.50 1.84
N SER A 977 34.93 -9.64 2.42
CA SER A 977 33.48 -9.61 2.17
C SER A 977 33.13 -9.07 0.79
N GLU A 978 34.05 -8.36 0.14
CA GLU A 978 33.87 -7.73 -1.17
C GLU A 978 34.84 -8.34 -2.19
N SER A 979 34.35 -8.55 -3.42
CA SER A 979 35.15 -9.01 -4.55
C SER A 979 35.51 -7.87 -5.48
N LEU A 980 36.69 -7.95 -6.08
CA LEU A 980 37.14 -6.98 -7.07
C LEU A 980 36.70 -7.46 -8.47
N ILE A 981 35.92 -6.63 -9.17
CA ILE A 981 35.25 -6.99 -10.42
C ILE A 981 36.06 -6.49 -11.63
N THR A 982 36.25 -7.36 -12.64
CA THR A 982 36.97 -7.03 -13.88
C THR A 982 36.32 -7.65 -15.11
N LEU A 983 36.56 -7.05 -16.28
CA LEU A 983 36.11 -7.53 -17.60
C LEU A 983 37.23 -8.20 -18.42
N GLY A 984 38.47 -8.12 -17.93
CA GLY A 984 39.63 -8.84 -18.46
C GLY A 984 39.95 -10.03 -17.55
N GLY A 985 40.30 -11.17 -18.14
CA GLY A 985 40.65 -12.38 -17.39
C GLY A 985 42.01 -12.34 -16.68
N SER A 986 42.67 -11.19 -16.58
CA SER A 986 43.98 -11.05 -15.94
C SER A 986 44.09 -9.78 -15.09
N ILE A 987 44.80 -9.89 -13.97
CA ILE A 987 45.03 -8.81 -13.00
C ILE A 987 46.43 -8.91 -12.37
N ALA A 988 47.04 -7.77 -12.07
CA ALA A 988 48.21 -7.68 -11.19
C ALA A 988 47.74 -7.34 -9.77
N TYR A 989 48.13 -8.14 -8.77
CA TYR A 989 47.77 -7.94 -7.37
C TYR A 989 49.01 -7.92 -6.48
N THR A 990 48.98 -7.15 -5.38
CA THR A 990 50.12 -6.94 -4.47
C THR A 990 49.79 -7.41 -3.06
N PHE A 991 50.37 -8.54 -2.64
CA PHE A 991 50.14 -9.13 -1.32
C PHE A 991 50.88 -8.36 -0.21
N GLN A 992 50.16 -8.02 0.86
CA GLN A 992 50.68 -7.21 1.98
C GLN A 992 51.13 -8.06 3.18
N LYS A 993 50.52 -9.23 3.40
CA LYS A 993 50.82 -10.16 4.51
C LYS A 993 51.62 -11.34 4.00
N GLU A 994 52.57 -11.82 4.79
CA GLU A 994 53.21 -13.12 4.56
C GLU A 994 52.30 -14.28 4.97
N GLY A 995 52.60 -15.47 4.47
CA GLY A 995 51.85 -16.70 4.73
C GLY A 995 50.99 -17.15 3.55
N MET A 996 50.09 -18.11 3.82
CA MET A 996 49.21 -18.70 2.81
C MET A 996 48.05 -17.77 2.50
N ASN A 997 48.09 -17.14 1.34
CA ASN A 997 47.06 -16.24 0.84
C ASN A 997 46.16 -17.02 -0.14
N ARG A 998 44.88 -17.21 0.21
CA ARG A 998 43.90 -17.82 -0.69
C ARG A 998 43.38 -16.78 -1.69
N VAL A 999 43.35 -17.16 -2.96
CA VAL A 999 42.72 -16.41 -4.05
C VAL A 999 41.63 -17.29 -4.67
N VAL A 1000 40.44 -16.74 -4.85
CA VAL A 1000 39.36 -17.37 -5.62
C VAL A 1000 39.04 -16.47 -6.81
N VAL A 1001 38.86 -17.06 -7.99
CA VAL A 1001 38.26 -16.35 -9.12
C VAL A 1001 36.93 -17.00 -9.48
N GLN A 1002 35.88 -16.18 -9.52
CA GLN A 1002 34.55 -16.54 -10.01
C GLN A 1002 34.34 -15.90 -11.38
N VAL A 1003 33.81 -16.67 -12.33
CA VAL A 1003 33.56 -16.23 -13.70
C VAL A 1003 32.07 -16.39 -14.00
N SER A 1004 31.41 -15.28 -14.30
CA SER A 1004 30.01 -15.27 -14.75
C SER A 1004 29.93 -15.17 -16.28
N SER A 1005 29.13 -16.06 -16.87
CA SER A 1005 28.59 -15.94 -18.22
C SER A 1005 27.06 -15.95 -18.14
N GLY A 1006 26.48 -14.76 -17.95
CA GLY A 1006 25.04 -14.62 -17.67
C GLY A 1006 24.66 -15.33 -16.37
N CYS A 1007 23.74 -16.30 -16.46
CA CYS A 1007 23.24 -17.04 -15.32
C CYS A 1007 24.20 -18.14 -14.81
N ASN A 1008 25.23 -18.52 -15.59
CA ASN A 1008 26.19 -19.55 -15.19
C ASN A 1008 27.37 -18.90 -14.46
N ILE A 1009 27.68 -19.39 -13.26
CA ILE A 1009 28.86 -18.99 -12.48
C ILE A 1009 29.72 -20.24 -12.26
N LEU A 1010 30.99 -20.17 -12.65
CA LEU A 1010 32.01 -21.16 -12.33
C LEU A 1010 33.09 -20.51 -11.45
N GLN A 1011 33.82 -21.30 -10.67
CA GLN A 1011 34.88 -20.80 -9.81
C GLN A 1011 36.08 -21.73 -9.73
N ASP A 1012 37.26 -21.16 -9.53
CA ASP A 1012 38.49 -21.88 -9.20
C ASP A 1012 39.24 -21.18 -8.05
N THR A 1013 40.01 -21.93 -7.27
CA THR A 1013 40.66 -21.49 -6.02
C THR A 1013 42.11 -21.94 -5.97
N LYS A 1014 43.02 -21.02 -5.68
CA LYS A 1014 44.45 -21.31 -5.54
C LYS A 1014 45.02 -20.65 -4.28
N VAL A 1015 45.94 -21.34 -3.61
CA VAL A 1015 46.67 -20.82 -2.45
C VAL A 1015 48.07 -20.39 -2.91
N ILE A 1016 48.44 -19.17 -2.56
CA ILE A 1016 49.71 -18.54 -2.93
C ILE A 1016 50.50 -18.29 -1.65
N ILE A 1017 51.76 -18.73 -1.60
CA ILE A 1017 52.63 -18.55 -0.43
C ILE A 1017 53.37 -17.22 -0.58
N VAL A 1018 53.15 -16.30 0.36
CA VAL A 1018 53.77 -14.96 0.33
C VAL A 1018 54.91 -14.89 1.35
N LYS A 1019 56.07 -14.39 0.91
CA LYS A 1019 57.30 -14.24 1.71
C LYS A 1019 57.99 -12.89 1.44
N GLU A 1020 58.78 -12.38 2.38
CA GLU A 1020 59.64 -11.20 2.15
C GLU A 1020 60.64 -11.39 1.01
N PHE A 1021 61.32 -12.54 0.99
CA PHE A 1021 62.33 -12.91 0.01
C PHE A 1021 62.41 -14.44 -0.10
N PHE A 1022 62.87 -14.92 -1.26
CA PHE A 1022 63.20 -16.32 -1.53
C PHE A 1022 64.21 -16.40 -2.67
N LYS A 1023 64.85 -17.55 -2.85
CA LYS A 1023 65.61 -17.88 -4.08
C LYS A 1023 64.87 -18.95 -4.86
N SER A 1024 65.01 -18.95 -6.18
CA SER A 1024 64.51 -20.03 -7.02
C SER A 1024 65.54 -20.52 -8.04
N LEU A 1025 65.46 -21.82 -8.33
CA LEU A 1025 66.33 -22.54 -9.26
C LEU A 1025 65.45 -23.23 -10.30
N LEU A 1026 65.69 -22.98 -11.59
CA LEU A 1026 65.00 -23.65 -12.67
C LEU A 1026 65.62 -25.03 -12.89
N LEU A 1027 64.85 -26.06 -12.61
CA LEU A 1027 65.20 -27.47 -12.76
C LEU A 1027 64.68 -28.02 -14.10
N SER A 1028 65.40 -28.99 -14.63
CA SER A 1028 65.01 -29.76 -15.79
C SER A 1028 65.38 -31.23 -15.58
N PHE A 1029 64.65 -32.11 -16.25
CA PHE A 1029 64.71 -33.55 -16.04
C PHE A 1029 65.41 -34.25 -17.21
N SER A 1030 65.79 -35.52 -17.02
CA SER A 1030 66.15 -36.39 -18.14
C SER A 1030 64.94 -36.58 -19.08
N PRO A 1031 65.12 -36.57 -20.43
CA PRO A 1031 64.01 -36.69 -21.38
C PRO A 1031 63.12 -37.93 -21.22
N THR A 1032 63.60 -38.97 -20.54
CA THR A 1032 62.84 -40.16 -20.12
C THR A 1032 61.61 -39.84 -19.26
N LEU A 1033 61.56 -38.67 -18.61
CA LEU A 1033 60.37 -38.20 -17.90
C LEU A 1033 59.29 -37.65 -18.84
N ASP A 1034 59.66 -37.05 -19.98
CA ASP A 1034 58.73 -36.44 -20.94
C ASP A 1034 57.87 -37.50 -21.63
N GLU A 1035 58.46 -38.67 -21.93
CA GLU A 1035 57.75 -39.86 -22.43
C GLU A 1035 56.71 -40.41 -21.43
N HIS A 1036 56.77 -39.96 -20.17
CA HIS A 1036 55.97 -40.44 -19.05
C HIS A 1036 55.10 -39.37 -18.39
N ASN A 1037 55.12 -38.12 -18.88
CA ASN A 1037 54.36 -37.00 -18.33
C ASN A 1037 52.91 -37.02 -18.88
N PRO A 1038 51.89 -37.27 -18.04
CA PRO A 1038 50.49 -37.36 -18.47
C PRO A 1038 49.77 -36.01 -18.55
N ASP A 1039 50.47 -34.89 -18.31
CA ASP A 1039 49.95 -33.53 -18.15
C ASP A 1039 48.91 -33.34 -17.02
N ILE A 1040 48.86 -34.27 -16.05
CA ILE A 1040 47.92 -34.27 -14.90
C ILE A 1040 48.50 -33.44 -13.73
N PRO A 1041 47.73 -32.52 -13.10
CA PRO A 1041 48.18 -31.74 -11.94
C PRO A 1041 48.64 -32.57 -10.74
N GLU A 1042 47.90 -33.61 -10.38
CA GLU A 1042 48.16 -34.48 -9.23
C GLU A 1042 49.48 -35.24 -9.40
N TRP A 1043 49.76 -35.72 -10.63
CA TRP A 1043 51.05 -36.32 -10.98
C TRP A 1043 52.22 -35.33 -10.85
N ARG A 1044 52.01 -34.07 -11.22
CA ARG A 1044 53.01 -33.00 -11.04
C ARG A 1044 53.29 -32.70 -9.56
N GLU A 1045 52.27 -32.75 -8.70
CA GLU A 1045 52.45 -32.59 -7.26
C GLU A 1045 53.21 -33.78 -6.64
N ASP A 1046 52.91 -35.01 -7.05
CA ASP A 1046 53.62 -36.20 -6.57
C ASP A 1046 55.07 -36.27 -7.04
N VAL A 1047 55.35 -35.99 -8.32
CA VAL A 1047 56.75 -35.88 -8.80
C VAL A 1047 57.47 -34.71 -8.11
N GLY A 1048 56.80 -33.56 -7.91
CA GLY A 1048 57.36 -32.45 -7.14
C GLY A 1048 57.69 -32.82 -5.69
N ARG A 1049 56.87 -33.66 -5.06
CA ARG A 1049 57.11 -34.23 -3.72
C ARG A 1049 58.32 -35.15 -3.70
N VAL A 1050 58.43 -36.08 -4.65
CA VAL A 1050 59.59 -36.97 -4.78
C VAL A 1050 60.89 -36.17 -4.97
N VAL A 1051 60.86 -35.14 -5.83
CA VAL A 1051 62.02 -34.24 -6.02
C VAL A 1051 62.35 -33.47 -4.75
N ARG A 1052 61.36 -32.90 -4.03
CA ARG A 1052 61.58 -32.24 -2.72
C ARG A 1052 62.29 -33.18 -1.74
N THR A 1053 61.81 -34.41 -1.59
CA THR A 1053 62.37 -35.38 -0.65
C THR A 1053 63.77 -35.82 -1.06
N ALA A 1054 64.04 -36.04 -2.35
CA ALA A 1054 65.39 -36.32 -2.84
C ALA A 1054 66.37 -35.15 -2.60
N VAL A 1055 65.93 -33.91 -2.85
CA VAL A 1055 66.71 -32.69 -2.57
C VAL A 1055 67.02 -32.57 -1.06
N SER A 1056 66.02 -32.77 -0.20
CA SER A 1056 66.16 -32.80 1.26
C SER A 1056 67.19 -33.83 1.71
N GLN A 1057 67.06 -35.08 1.27
CA GLN A 1057 67.96 -36.18 1.66
C GLN A 1057 69.41 -35.97 1.22
N VAL A 1058 69.65 -35.39 0.04
CA VAL A 1058 71.01 -35.15 -0.50
C VAL A 1058 71.67 -33.92 0.13
N SER A 1059 70.89 -32.91 0.52
CA SER A 1059 71.41 -31.61 1.02
C SER A 1059 71.42 -31.46 2.54
N GLY A 1060 70.57 -32.20 3.25
CA GLY A 1060 70.39 -32.08 4.71
C GLY A 1060 69.51 -30.90 5.14
N PHE A 1061 68.93 -30.13 4.21
CA PHE A 1061 67.99 -29.05 4.53
C PHE A 1061 66.58 -29.60 4.78
N PRO A 1062 65.83 -29.08 5.77
CA PRO A 1062 64.48 -29.56 6.08
C PRO A 1062 63.50 -29.31 4.94
N GLU A 1063 62.59 -30.24 4.69
CA GLU A 1063 61.60 -30.16 3.59
C GLU A 1063 60.72 -28.90 3.64
N GLU A 1064 60.55 -28.30 4.82
CA GLU A 1064 59.79 -27.06 5.04
C GLU A 1064 60.45 -25.82 4.39
N GLN A 1065 61.77 -25.83 4.21
CA GLN A 1065 62.52 -24.77 3.53
C GLN A 1065 62.52 -24.93 2.01
N LEU A 1066 62.01 -26.05 1.48
CA LEU A 1066 62.06 -26.41 0.07
C LEU A 1066 60.65 -26.50 -0.51
N LEU A 1067 60.42 -25.93 -1.70
CA LEU A 1067 59.17 -26.13 -2.44
C LEU A 1067 59.47 -26.34 -3.91
N VAL A 1068 58.98 -27.45 -4.48
CA VAL A 1068 59.12 -27.77 -5.90
C VAL A 1068 57.75 -27.63 -6.56
N SER A 1069 57.69 -26.97 -7.72
CA SER A 1069 56.51 -26.92 -8.57
C SER A 1069 56.87 -27.27 -10.00
N LEU A 1070 56.24 -28.28 -10.58
CA LEU A 1070 56.40 -28.66 -11.99
C LEU A 1070 55.50 -27.79 -12.87
N PHE A 1071 56.04 -27.33 -14.00
CA PHE A 1071 55.29 -26.60 -15.02
C PHE A 1071 54.49 -27.57 -15.93
N PRO A 1072 53.39 -27.10 -16.54
CA PRO A 1072 52.62 -27.89 -17.51
C PRO A 1072 53.30 -27.97 -18.90
N GLY A 1073 52.99 -29.01 -19.66
CA GLY A 1073 53.59 -29.28 -20.97
C GLY A 1073 54.95 -29.99 -20.94
N VAL A 1074 55.60 -30.06 -22.12
CA VAL A 1074 56.91 -30.66 -22.35
C VAL A 1074 57.83 -29.68 -23.12
N PRO A 1075 59.16 -29.68 -22.87
CA PRO A 1075 59.90 -30.53 -21.95
C PRO A 1075 59.56 -30.24 -20.48
N THR A 1076 59.52 -31.29 -19.67
CA THR A 1076 59.14 -31.20 -18.26
C THR A 1076 60.19 -30.38 -17.52
N THR A 1077 59.73 -29.36 -16.82
CA THR A 1077 60.56 -28.42 -16.06
C THR A 1077 59.91 -28.14 -14.72
N ALA A 1078 60.71 -27.75 -13.73
CA ALA A 1078 60.23 -27.38 -12.41
C ALA A 1078 60.97 -26.16 -11.87
N GLU A 1079 60.34 -25.42 -10.97
CA GLU A 1079 61.02 -24.39 -10.19
C GLU A 1079 61.13 -24.86 -8.73
N LEU A 1080 62.37 -24.92 -8.22
CA LEU A 1080 62.69 -25.19 -6.82
C LEU A 1080 62.87 -23.86 -6.10
N PHE A 1081 61.94 -23.55 -5.21
CA PHE A 1081 61.94 -22.41 -4.31
C PHE A 1081 62.64 -22.78 -3.00
N ILE A 1082 63.59 -21.95 -2.58
CA ILE A 1082 64.30 -22.03 -1.31
C ILE A 1082 63.77 -20.90 -0.41
N LEU A 1083 63.12 -21.28 0.68
CA LEU A 1083 62.41 -20.40 1.59
C LEU A 1083 63.25 -20.13 2.86
N PRO A 1084 63.22 -18.91 3.43
CA PRO A 1084 63.95 -18.62 4.65
C PRO A 1084 63.36 -19.33 5.88
N GLU A 1085 64.24 -19.68 6.80
CA GLU A 1085 63.95 -20.39 8.05
C GLU A 1085 62.97 -19.61 8.96
N THR A 1086 62.02 -20.33 9.55
CA THR A 1086 60.80 -19.77 10.15
C THR A 1086 60.94 -19.21 11.57
N HIS A 1087 62.08 -19.41 12.24
CA HIS A 1087 62.19 -19.26 13.70
C HIS A 1087 63.09 -18.14 14.22
N LEU A 1088 63.63 -17.27 13.35
CA LEU A 1088 64.45 -16.11 13.76
C LEU A 1088 63.93 -14.80 13.16
N SER A 1089 63.16 -14.06 13.95
CA SER A 1089 62.80 -12.67 13.67
C SER A 1089 63.98 -11.69 13.87
N GLU A 1090 63.88 -10.52 13.25
CA GLU A 1090 64.75 -9.34 13.46
C GLU A 1090 66.21 -9.34 12.94
N TYR A 1091 66.58 -10.06 11.87
CA TYR A 1091 67.82 -9.75 11.10
C TYR A 1091 67.73 -9.99 9.57
N GLY A 1092 66.80 -9.29 8.90
CA GLY A 1092 66.47 -9.50 7.48
C GLY A 1092 67.61 -9.44 6.45
N LYS A 1093 68.78 -8.86 6.76
CA LYS A 1093 69.96 -8.89 5.86
C LYS A 1093 70.77 -10.20 5.91
N ARG A 1094 70.75 -10.91 7.04
CA ARG A 1094 71.63 -12.08 7.25
C ARG A 1094 71.11 -13.34 6.56
N ASN A 1095 69.79 -13.40 6.35
CA ASN A 1095 69.11 -14.56 5.77
C ASN A 1095 69.22 -14.59 4.23
N GLU A 1096 69.43 -13.45 3.56
CA GLU A 1096 69.63 -13.41 2.10
C GLU A 1096 70.99 -14.00 1.70
N GLU A 1097 72.06 -13.66 2.43
CA GLU A 1097 73.39 -14.30 2.31
C GLU A 1097 73.32 -15.81 2.61
N GLY A 1098 72.53 -16.20 3.62
CA GLY A 1098 72.26 -17.60 3.94
C GLY A 1098 71.60 -18.37 2.80
N LEU A 1099 70.56 -17.81 2.18
CA LEU A 1099 69.90 -18.42 1.02
C LEU A 1099 70.82 -18.54 -0.21
N VAL A 1100 71.77 -17.60 -0.40
CA VAL A 1100 72.79 -17.75 -1.46
C VAL A 1100 73.67 -18.95 -1.17
N SER A 1101 74.22 -19.08 0.04
CA SER A 1101 75.04 -20.23 0.43
C SER A 1101 74.30 -21.57 0.33
N ILE A 1102 73.01 -21.60 0.68
CA ILE A 1102 72.14 -22.78 0.51
C ILE A 1102 71.96 -23.10 -0.98
N SER A 1103 71.74 -22.07 -1.82
CA SER A 1103 71.59 -22.26 -3.26
C SER A 1103 72.87 -22.77 -3.92
N ASP A 1104 74.05 -22.31 -3.52
CA ASP A 1104 75.34 -22.77 -4.07
C ASP A 1104 75.60 -24.26 -3.74
N ILE A 1105 75.24 -24.71 -2.54
CA ILE A 1105 75.29 -26.13 -2.13
C ILE A 1105 74.35 -26.97 -3.00
N LEU A 1106 73.10 -26.52 -3.19
CA LEU A 1106 72.10 -27.20 -4.01
C LEU A 1106 72.49 -27.25 -5.50
N ILE A 1107 73.02 -26.16 -6.04
CA ILE A 1107 73.54 -26.07 -7.41
C ILE A 1107 74.68 -27.08 -7.62
N ASN A 1108 75.57 -27.23 -6.64
CA ASN A 1108 76.66 -28.20 -6.71
C ASN A 1108 76.14 -29.65 -6.71
N ALA A 1109 75.16 -29.96 -5.86
CA ALA A 1109 74.53 -31.29 -5.81
C ALA A 1109 73.75 -31.64 -7.10
N LEU A 1110 73.02 -30.68 -7.67
CA LEU A 1110 72.32 -30.81 -8.95
C LEU A 1110 73.29 -31.02 -10.13
N ASN A 1111 74.35 -30.22 -10.21
CA ASN A 1111 75.36 -30.35 -11.27
C ASN A 1111 76.19 -31.63 -11.18
N GLN A 1112 76.34 -32.21 -9.99
CA GLN A 1112 76.96 -33.52 -9.79
C GLN A 1112 76.02 -34.71 -10.08
N GLY A 1113 74.75 -34.45 -10.44
CA GLY A 1113 73.77 -35.50 -10.75
C GLY A 1113 73.33 -36.33 -9.53
N LEU A 1114 73.58 -35.84 -8.31
CA LEU A 1114 73.27 -36.58 -7.06
C LEU A 1114 71.76 -36.68 -6.81
N ILE A 1115 70.96 -35.83 -7.45
CA ILE A 1115 69.51 -35.75 -7.27
C ILE A 1115 68.83 -36.53 -8.39
N GLN A 1116 68.52 -37.79 -8.09
CA GLN A 1116 67.91 -38.75 -9.00
C GLN A 1116 66.84 -39.59 -8.26
N PHE A 1117 65.83 -40.05 -9.00
CA PHE A 1117 64.78 -40.92 -8.46
C PHE A 1117 64.37 -41.99 -9.48
N GLU A 1118 63.81 -43.10 -9.01
CA GLU A 1118 63.27 -44.16 -9.86
C GLU A 1118 61.76 -43.95 -10.05
N LEU A 1119 61.31 -43.79 -11.30
CA LEU A 1119 59.90 -43.55 -11.63
C LEU A 1119 59.11 -44.87 -11.76
N LYS A 1120 59.80 -45.90 -12.24
CA LYS A 1120 59.38 -47.29 -12.44
C LYS A 1120 60.64 -48.16 -12.40
N PRO A 1121 60.53 -49.49 -12.18
CA PRO A 1121 61.65 -50.41 -12.36
C PRO A 1121 62.46 -50.12 -13.63
N ASP A 1122 63.78 -50.08 -13.49
CA ASP A 1122 64.75 -49.79 -14.55
C ASP A 1122 64.64 -48.38 -15.18
N THR A 1123 63.78 -47.49 -14.65
CA THR A 1123 63.52 -46.14 -15.19
C THR A 1123 63.99 -45.05 -14.22
N GLN A 1124 65.29 -44.75 -14.26
CA GLN A 1124 65.91 -43.72 -13.44
C GLN A 1124 65.79 -42.32 -14.11
N ILE A 1125 65.38 -41.33 -13.32
CA ILE A 1125 65.22 -39.93 -13.72
C ILE A 1125 66.27 -39.09 -12.99
N ILE A 1126 67.02 -38.27 -13.71
CA ILE A 1126 68.03 -37.37 -13.16
C ILE A 1126 67.52 -35.92 -13.23
N VAL A 1127 67.74 -35.16 -12.15
CA VAL A 1127 67.35 -33.75 -12.02
C VAL A 1127 68.60 -32.87 -12.07
N TYR A 1128 68.62 -31.89 -12.97
CA TYR A 1128 69.72 -30.94 -13.11
C TYR A 1128 69.20 -29.50 -13.21
N ILE A 1129 70.06 -28.52 -12.93
CA ILE A 1129 69.72 -27.09 -13.04
C ILE A 1129 69.94 -26.60 -14.47
N THR A 1130 69.07 -25.73 -14.97
CA THR A 1130 69.25 -25.03 -16.25
C THR A 1130 69.45 -23.53 -16.12
N GLN A 1131 68.77 -22.86 -15.18
CA GLN A 1131 68.97 -21.41 -14.92
C GLN A 1131 68.81 -21.04 -13.44
N LEU A 1132 69.54 -19.98 -13.05
CA LEU A 1132 69.39 -19.28 -11.77
C LEU A 1132 68.37 -18.13 -11.95
N THR A 1133 67.26 -18.18 -11.22
CA THR A 1133 66.19 -17.18 -11.30
C THR A 1133 66.08 -16.35 -10.01
N SER A 1134 65.50 -15.15 -10.12
CA SER A 1134 65.19 -14.29 -8.96
C SER A 1134 63.80 -13.64 -9.09
N ALA A 1135 62.95 -14.28 -9.90
CA ALA A 1135 61.52 -14.08 -10.04
C ALA A 1135 60.93 -15.37 -10.67
N PRO A 1136 59.73 -15.80 -10.26
CA PRO A 1136 59.13 -17.04 -10.76
C PRO A 1136 58.71 -16.93 -12.22
N LEU A 1137 59.02 -17.96 -13.03
CA LEU A 1137 58.76 -17.98 -14.47
C LEU A 1137 57.39 -18.58 -14.82
N VAL A 1138 56.32 -18.03 -14.25
CA VAL A 1138 54.93 -18.43 -14.60
C VAL A 1138 54.41 -17.62 -15.79
N ASP A 1139 55.09 -17.76 -16.94
CA ASP A 1139 54.65 -17.20 -18.23
C ASP A 1139 55.12 -18.06 -19.43
N SER A 1140 54.96 -19.39 -19.31
CA SER A 1140 55.27 -20.38 -20.33
C SER A 1140 54.00 -21.07 -20.86
N ASN A 1141 53.20 -20.34 -21.66
CA ASN A 1141 52.05 -20.93 -22.37
C ASN A 1141 52.53 -21.99 -23.39
N PRO A 1142 52.13 -23.28 -23.27
CA PRO A 1142 52.51 -24.33 -24.23
C PRO A 1142 51.65 -24.28 -25.51
N ILE A 1143 51.57 -23.11 -26.15
CA ILE A 1143 50.96 -22.96 -27.47
C ILE A 1143 52.06 -23.17 -28.52
N HIS A 1144 52.18 -24.41 -29.01
CA HIS A 1144 52.97 -24.71 -30.20
C HIS A 1144 52.37 -23.97 -31.42
N SER A 1145 52.87 -22.76 -31.65
CA SER A 1145 52.45 -21.90 -32.74
C SER A 1145 52.95 -22.45 -34.07
N SER A 1146 52.24 -23.45 -34.61
CA SER A 1146 52.43 -23.95 -35.98
C SER A 1146 52.41 -22.82 -37.01
N SER A 1147 51.65 -21.75 -36.74
CA SER A 1147 51.66 -20.51 -37.53
C SER A 1147 53.02 -19.79 -37.57
N ALA A 1148 53.90 -19.91 -36.57
CA ALA A 1148 55.23 -19.30 -36.58
C ALA A 1148 56.19 -20.04 -37.54
N MET A 1149 56.09 -21.38 -37.58
CA MET A 1149 56.82 -22.20 -38.53
C MET A 1149 56.27 -22.06 -39.96
N LEU A 1150 54.94 -21.94 -40.10
CA LEU A 1150 54.29 -21.61 -41.39
C LEU A 1150 54.53 -20.16 -41.83
N MET A 1151 54.67 -19.19 -40.92
CA MET A 1151 55.06 -17.82 -41.25
C MET A 1151 56.52 -17.75 -41.69
N SER A 1152 57.45 -18.43 -41.02
CA SER A 1152 58.84 -18.49 -41.48
C SER A 1152 58.99 -19.27 -42.80
N LEU A 1153 58.25 -20.36 -43.02
CA LEU A 1153 58.18 -21.05 -44.31
C LEU A 1153 57.56 -20.19 -45.43
N SER A 1154 56.47 -19.47 -45.16
CA SER A 1154 55.83 -18.60 -46.17
C SER A 1154 56.63 -17.33 -46.43
N VAL A 1155 57.31 -16.75 -45.44
CA VAL A 1155 58.29 -15.66 -45.64
C VAL A 1155 59.51 -16.15 -46.43
N ALA A 1156 59.98 -17.38 -46.20
CA ALA A 1156 61.03 -17.99 -47.02
C ALA A 1156 60.54 -18.24 -48.47
N PHE A 1157 59.29 -18.68 -48.65
CA PHE A 1157 58.70 -18.91 -49.97
C PHE A 1157 58.47 -17.59 -50.73
N VAL A 1158 57.93 -16.56 -50.06
CA VAL A 1158 57.80 -15.19 -50.61
C VAL A 1158 59.18 -14.59 -50.88
N GLY A 1159 60.19 -14.85 -50.05
CA GLY A 1159 61.58 -14.46 -50.28
C GLY A 1159 62.18 -15.12 -51.52
N LEU A 1160 61.91 -16.41 -51.75
CA LEU A 1160 62.29 -17.13 -52.96
C LEU A 1160 61.56 -16.59 -54.19
N VAL A 1161 60.24 -16.39 -54.13
CA VAL A 1161 59.45 -15.80 -55.23
C VAL A 1161 59.94 -14.38 -55.55
N ALA A 1162 60.20 -13.55 -54.54
CA ALA A 1162 60.77 -12.22 -54.71
C ALA A 1162 62.17 -12.27 -55.35
N PHE A 1163 63.02 -13.23 -54.96
CA PHE A 1163 64.34 -13.44 -55.57
C PHE A 1163 64.25 -13.86 -57.04
N PHE A 1164 63.32 -14.74 -57.40
CA PHE A 1164 63.05 -15.11 -58.80
C PHE A 1164 62.53 -13.91 -59.63
N ILE A 1165 61.57 -13.15 -59.10
CA ILE A 1165 61.06 -11.93 -59.73
C ILE A 1165 62.18 -10.90 -59.93
N PHE A 1166 63.00 -10.67 -58.90
CA PHE A 1166 64.13 -9.73 -58.93
C PHE A 1166 65.17 -10.12 -59.99
N LYS A 1167 65.44 -11.42 -60.18
CA LYS A 1167 66.40 -11.90 -61.17
C LYS A 1167 65.90 -11.79 -62.63
N PHE A 1168 64.59 -11.76 -62.87
CA PHE A 1168 64.01 -11.68 -64.22
C PHE A 1168 63.61 -10.28 -64.69
N LYS A 1169 63.45 -9.28 -63.81
CA LYS A 1169 62.85 -7.98 -64.17
C LYS A 1169 63.76 -6.94 -64.85
N ARG A 1170 64.94 -7.33 -65.37
CA ARG A 1170 65.82 -6.42 -66.16
C ARG A 1170 65.55 -6.53 -67.67
N LYS A 1171 64.44 -5.95 -68.16
CA LYS A 1171 64.29 -5.45 -69.56
C LYS A 1171 63.03 -4.57 -69.76
N ILE A 1172 63.27 -3.32 -70.19
CA ILE A 1172 62.42 -2.46 -71.07
C ILE A 1172 61.17 -1.77 -70.42
N PRO A 1173 60.77 -0.53 -70.85
CA PRO A 1173 60.33 0.52 -69.89
C PRO A 1173 59.10 1.44 -70.26
N TRP A 1174 58.73 2.34 -69.31
CA TRP A 1174 57.87 3.57 -69.43
C TRP A 1174 56.37 3.33 -69.78
N ILE A 1175 55.38 4.22 -69.60
CA ILE A 1175 55.19 5.70 -69.44
C ILE A 1175 54.17 5.92 -68.26
N HIS A 1176 54.13 6.89 -67.32
CA HIS A 1176 54.36 8.36 -67.18
C HIS A 1176 53.02 9.16 -67.03
N VAL A 1177 52.95 10.13 -66.09
CA VAL A 1177 52.09 11.36 -66.10
C VAL A 1177 50.57 11.18 -65.82
N GLN A 1178 49.78 12.06 -65.15
CA GLN A 1178 49.97 13.35 -64.40
C GLN A 1178 48.98 13.42 -63.21
N ALA A 1179 49.20 14.33 -62.25
CA ALA A 1179 48.16 14.86 -61.36
C ALA A 1179 48.55 16.30 -60.94
N GLU A 1180 47.63 17.26 -61.01
CA GLU A 1180 47.96 18.69 -60.91
C GLU A 1180 46.98 19.48 -60.02
N GLU A 1181 47.48 20.62 -59.56
CA GLU A 1181 47.14 21.37 -58.34
C GLU A 1181 45.81 22.16 -58.37
N ASN A 1182 45.29 22.54 -57.18
CA ASN A 1182 44.87 23.90 -56.74
C ASN A 1182 43.64 23.94 -55.81
N GLN A 1183 43.43 24.94 -54.94
CA GLN A 1183 44.30 25.57 -53.92
C GLN A 1183 43.45 26.49 -52.99
N GLU A 1184 44.10 27.19 -52.05
CA GLU A 1184 43.58 28.33 -51.22
C GLU A 1184 42.61 28.03 -50.04
N LYS A 1185 42.67 28.69 -48.87
CA LYS A 1185 43.65 29.68 -48.31
C LYS A 1185 43.68 29.73 -46.77
N GLU A 1186 44.74 30.35 -46.25
CA GLU A 1186 45.11 30.65 -44.83
C GLU A 1186 44.52 32.04 -44.36
N PRO A 1187 44.98 32.80 -43.31
CA PRO A 1187 46.09 32.62 -42.31
C PRO A 1187 45.85 33.05 -40.81
N GLU A 1188 46.79 32.65 -39.91
CA GLU A 1188 47.45 33.43 -38.78
C GLU A 1188 46.69 34.12 -37.59
N ARG A 1189 47.26 34.45 -36.39
CA ARG A 1189 48.42 33.99 -35.55
C ARG A 1189 48.44 34.61 -34.11
N ILE A 1190 49.15 33.94 -33.16
CA ILE A 1190 49.89 34.46 -31.95
C ILE A 1190 49.10 35.21 -30.82
N GLY A 1191 49.37 35.04 -29.50
CA GLY A 1191 50.21 34.08 -28.76
C GLY A 1191 50.75 34.56 -27.37
N THR A 1192 51.41 33.67 -26.59
CA THR A 1192 52.33 33.91 -25.42
C THR A 1192 51.70 34.28 -24.03
N VAL A 1193 52.28 34.05 -22.81
CA VAL A 1193 53.37 33.17 -22.24
C VAL A 1193 53.36 33.17 -20.67
N ARG A 1194 53.85 32.07 -20.02
CA ARG A 1194 54.43 31.90 -18.63
C ARG A 1194 53.58 31.78 -17.31
N GLN A 1195 53.86 30.68 -16.56
CA GLN A 1195 54.41 30.55 -15.16
C GLN A 1195 53.99 31.55 -14.05
N ASN A 1196 53.79 31.20 -12.75
CA ASN A 1196 54.45 30.20 -11.87
C ASN A 1196 53.71 29.99 -10.51
N ASN A 1197 54.01 28.89 -9.77
CA ASN A 1197 54.05 28.63 -8.29
C ASN A 1197 53.05 29.33 -7.30
N THR A 1198 52.62 28.75 -6.16
CA THR A 1198 53.43 28.12 -5.07
C THR A 1198 52.55 27.32 -4.06
N MET A 1199 53.13 26.40 -3.28
CA MET A 1199 52.46 25.61 -2.21
C MET A 1199 52.47 26.28 -0.82
N SER A 1200 51.48 25.97 0.03
CA SER A 1200 51.68 25.80 1.49
C SER A 1200 50.59 24.92 2.15
N LYS A 1201 50.97 24.17 3.21
CA LYS A 1201 50.08 23.37 4.10
C LYS A 1201 49.40 24.31 5.15
N MET A 1202 48.50 23.92 6.08
CA MET A 1202 48.23 22.60 6.69
C MET A 1202 46.92 22.58 7.54
N LYS A 1203 46.45 21.36 7.87
CA LYS A 1203 45.52 20.96 8.96
C LYS A 1203 43.99 21.12 8.77
N ASN A 1204 43.28 20.26 9.49
CA ASN A 1204 41.87 19.89 9.32
C ASN A 1204 41.08 20.14 10.63
N SER A 1205 39.75 20.24 10.54
CA SER A 1205 38.83 19.78 11.59
C SER A 1205 37.42 19.51 11.02
N GLU A 1206 37.03 18.23 11.05
CA GLU A 1206 35.68 17.68 11.34
C GLU A 1206 34.41 18.31 10.73
N PHE A 1207 33.68 17.49 9.95
CA PHE A 1207 32.24 17.20 10.13
C PHE A 1207 31.98 15.77 9.56
N PRO A 1208 30.83 15.10 9.83
CA PRO A 1208 30.85 13.68 10.18
C PRO A 1208 30.53 12.72 9.02
N SER A 1209 30.99 11.48 9.15
CA SER A 1209 30.82 10.41 8.17
C SER A 1209 29.51 9.63 8.35
N GLU A 1210 29.01 9.11 7.23
CA GLU A 1210 27.88 8.19 7.08
C GLU A 1210 28.10 6.85 7.81
N LYS A 1211 27.84 6.82 9.13
CA LYS A 1211 28.00 5.60 9.95
C LYS A 1211 27.05 5.45 11.13
N GLU A 1212 25.87 6.06 11.04
CA GLU A 1212 24.82 5.98 12.09
C GLU A 1212 23.44 5.55 11.53
N LEU A 1213 23.37 5.12 10.26
CA LEU A 1213 22.11 4.70 9.60
C LEU A 1213 21.99 3.18 9.37
N THR A 1214 23.07 2.42 9.49
CA THR A 1214 23.13 0.99 9.11
C THR A 1214 23.30 0.03 10.29
N GLU A 1215 22.85 0.43 11.49
CA GLU A 1215 22.91 -0.40 12.71
C GLU A 1215 21.52 -0.63 13.35
N LYS A 1216 20.44 -0.53 12.55
CA LYS A 1216 19.06 -0.85 12.96
C LYS A 1216 18.31 -1.84 12.09
N GLU A 1217 18.95 -2.41 11.07
CA GLU A 1217 18.32 -3.33 10.11
C GLU A 1217 18.96 -4.73 10.07
N LEU A 1218 19.98 -5.00 10.90
CA LEU A 1218 20.79 -6.23 10.84
C LEU A 1218 20.60 -7.24 11.99
N GLU A 1219 19.69 -7.01 12.94
CA GLU A 1219 19.29 -8.04 13.93
C GLU A 1219 18.07 -8.87 13.49
N ALA A 1220 17.36 -8.45 12.43
CA ALA A 1220 16.06 -9.02 12.05
C ALA A 1220 16.12 -10.30 11.18
N ARG A 1221 17.29 -10.89 10.92
CA ARG A 1221 17.45 -11.90 9.86
C ARG A 1221 18.26 -13.16 10.17
N THR A 1222 18.61 -13.42 11.44
CA THR A 1222 19.43 -14.59 11.84
C THR A 1222 18.82 -15.39 13.00
N ARG A 1223 17.61 -15.92 12.81
CA ARG A 1223 17.10 -17.12 13.53
C ARG A 1223 16.05 -17.83 12.68
N GLY A 1224 16.39 -19.01 12.16
CA GLY A 1224 15.54 -19.73 11.22
C GLY A 1224 16.01 -21.15 10.96
N GLU A 1225 16.02 -22.00 11.99
CA GLU A 1225 15.98 -23.46 11.82
C GLU A 1225 15.31 -24.14 13.04
N ASP A 1226 14.76 -25.32 12.78
CA ASP A 1226 13.88 -26.19 13.60
C ASP A 1226 13.33 -25.72 14.96
N GLY A 1227 11.99 -25.64 15.03
CA GLY A 1227 11.23 -25.44 16.27
C GLY A 1227 9.77 -25.89 16.16
N ARG A 1228 9.50 -27.19 16.33
CA ARG A 1228 8.12 -27.71 16.45
C ARG A 1228 7.50 -27.32 17.80
N ASN A 1229 6.82 -26.18 17.85
CA ASN A 1229 5.64 -25.94 18.70
C ASN A 1229 4.98 -24.62 18.29
N GLY A 1230 3.78 -24.69 17.71
CA GLY A 1230 3.05 -23.51 17.27
C GLY A 1230 2.03 -23.04 18.32
N GLU A 1231 2.42 -22.10 19.18
CA GLU A 1231 1.43 -21.30 19.91
C GLU A 1231 0.75 -20.35 18.90
N ARG A 1232 -0.40 -20.82 18.43
CA ARG A 1232 -1.27 -20.12 17.49
C ARG A 1232 -1.90 -18.94 18.24
N VAL A 1233 -1.33 -17.74 18.13
CA VAL A 1233 -1.98 -16.50 18.59
C VAL A 1233 -3.13 -16.19 17.63
N ILE A 1234 -4.27 -16.84 17.88
CA ILE A 1234 -5.48 -16.70 17.06
C ILE A 1234 -6.21 -15.42 17.48
N THR A 1235 -5.86 -14.29 16.89
CA THR A 1235 -6.78 -13.15 16.80
C THR A 1235 -7.86 -13.46 15.76
N ARG A 1236 -8.73 -14.42 16.10
CA ARG A 1236 -10.03 -14.61 15.42
C ARG A 1236 -10.82 -13.34 15.72
N GLU A 1237 -10.88 -12.43 14.76
CA GLU A 1237 -11.98 -11.48 14.72
C GLU A 1237 -13.29 -12.27 14.74
N PHE A 1238 -14.36 -11.71 15.32
CA PHE A 1238 -15.64 -12.40 15.40
C PHE A 1238 -16.08 -12.83 13.99
N PRO A 1239 -16.57 -14.06 13.78
CA PRO A 1239 -17.22 -14.43 12.53
C PRO A 1239 -18.55 -13.66 12.42
N THR A 1240 -18.46 -12.44 11.93
CA THR A 1240 -19.61 -11.60 11.59
C THR A 1240 -20.31 -12.28 10.42
N CYS A 1241 -21.61 -12.54 10.57
CA CYS A 1241 -22.43 -13.16 9.52
C CYS A 1241 -22.80 -12.12 8.45
N THR A 1242 -21.78 -11.51 7.85
CA THR A 1242 -21.85 -10.50 6.80
C THR A 1242 -21.76 -11.19 5.46
N ASN A 1243 -22.73 -10.92 4.58
CA ASN A 1243 -22.58 -11.23 3.16
C ASN A 1243 -21.41 -10.40 2.60
N VAL A 1244 -20.55 -11.03 1.81
CA VAL A 1244 -19.34 -10.43 1.21
C VAL A 1244 -19.70 -9.45 0.09
#